data_AF-A0ABD0JB65-F1
#
_entry.id   AF-A0ABD0JB65-F1
#
_cell.length_a   1.000
_cell.length_b   1.000
_cell.length_c   1.000
_cell.angle_alpha   90.00
_cell.angle_beta   90.00
_cell.angle_gamma   90.00
#
_symmetry.space_group_name_H-M   'P 1'
#
loop_
_entity.id
_entity.type
_entity.pdbx_description
1 polymer ?
#
loop_
_entity_poly.entity_id
_entity_poly.type
_entity_poly.pdbx_seq_one_letter_code
_entity_poly.pdbx_strand_id
1 'polypeptide(L)'
;MTGIPFPVFTSGGNKAPEKPFANIMAVNALKGQTRIHDVTFAGFSSVGSGETESRDYMITTSKGNDDLQHPVYTSGLNIEDSVDLESYVFYHDKINPSDCVDMDCDAMKKAMVVDEDGSLLGGTGGYVLPNAGFEWNGDPRRGIGDYRIPTGLDGSLLDMNVVAPYKGIYGFQDCDWREGWNAYDCDNSVDYALLLIESMDDDTLTRRLSPVAVHAGLYVDLINGPQDHGWCVGYTCRERLSTFPAIVALDVWSHLYMSSLTPDTLRFMLLGLEDDQCVGLSIFTTDSHRLDLYVDSIEEANYVLPLNMKVTAGRYFAKPETTPDQYMPDLTQKQNGANYMKFQQNTMYWVQCGKGELYIHRAEVIIVSLGLPAMDDEEFFGENLVNNIAQFLNVDVTKVRVVNVVRETTSQSGASRRKRSSDVTYFTVEISDTPTDHSSPVDLDGCADQIITQVQLYGMDTLINTTVLYTAILEHSSTPGAEPTVLQKVGSMLLTSHPFDGRENRPFRVQPVLKVHDENDDVVNYLGAINTPWQIEASIKSGSDDQASLTGETVATFVHGIAEFSDLGVDRPGDYVIEFKVIHPAEATNYTLETNLIRVENRLLEVQGEIHTPDGLVNSPLHVSLSLVEPHLGSLVSDIEWRNHTWAVTASISDPDVYDGTLTGVTSSTIDPATGKAHFLDLRLSRSGICPVKFTVTSTPAEYVLEKVLEIAVLTSAQRNLPREKSSELQIKFPIPFDVNTAPLYAIKVRNFLSDWFGIVVTSHSYMEGTTDGVDSAIDNMCGFISNGTTFTFGGSAVAPSPYLTVNGRQYYGVSCGPVDKDDGLHPGIIAAIVIACVVLILLLVVVLLWKLKVYPRTKTYDTNNSKYVGGRSDTIEDILFREDTFVSLKSRGSANTPLPPVTTSAPIRLWSPRGDIPTLPRTPEPGKPRPVTPVDPETQSNERLSFSGPKPIQPPLGENGRPPWRN
;
A
#
# COMPACT_ATOMS: atom_id res chain seq x y z
N MET A 1 -29.05 -23.98 40.27
CA MET A 1 -28.93 -22.70 41.00
C MET A 1 -27.49 -22.54 41.47
N THR A 2 -27.11 -21.38 42.01
CA THR A 2 -25.75 -21.09 42.46
C THR A 2 -25.78 -20.46 43.85
N GLY A 3 -24.87 -20.89 44.74
CA GLY A 3 -24.64 -20.24 46.03
C GLY A 3 -23.96 -18.89 45.87
N ILE A 4 -22.75 -18.89 45.31
CA ILE A 4 -21.91 -17.71 45.08
C ILE A 4 -21.45 -17.66 43.62
N PRO A 5 -21.95 -16.72 42.79
CA PRO A 5 -21.33 -16.47 41.49
C PRO A 5 -20.00 -15.74 41.69
N PHE A 6 -19.02 -15.98 40.82
CA PHE A 6 -17.77 -15.22 40.76
C PHE A 6 -18.05 -13.72 40.73
N PRO A 7 -17.57 -12.93 41.72
CA PRO A 7 -17.78 -11.50 41.72
C PRO A 7 -17.10 -10.79 40.56
N VAL A 8 -17.83 -9.85 39.97
CA VAL A 8 -17.36 -9.02 38.86
C VAL A 8 -17.21 -7.60 39.40
N PHE A 9 -15.98 -7.10 39.39
CA PHE A 9 -15.65 -5.75 39.84
C PHE A 9 -15.61 -4.83 38.62
N THR A 10 -16.54 -3.87 38.52
CA THR A 10 -16.71 -3.00 37.35
C THR A 10 -16.75 -1.52 37.74
N SER A 11 -16.35 -0.67 36.79
CA SER A 11 -16.42 0.80 36.88
C SER A 11 -17.84 1.38 37.01
N GLY A 12 -18.86 0.61 36.60
CA GLY A 12 -20.27 0.97 36.71
C GLY A 12 -21.16 -0.23 37.01
N GLY A 13 -22.33 0.03 37.61
CA GLY A 13 -23.33 -0.99 37.93
C GLY A 13 -24.47 -1.06 36.90
N ASN A 14 -25.12 -2.22 36.81
CA ASN A 14 -26.19 -2.48 35.83
C ASN A 14 -27.64 -2.24 36.35
N LYS A 15 -27.79 -1.53 37.48
CA LYS A 15 -29.06 -1.33 38.23
C LYS A 15 -29.62 -2.56 38.94
N ALA A 16 -28.80 -3.55 39.29
CA ALA A 16 -29.21 -4.58 40.26
C ALA A 16 -29.69 -3.91 41.59
N PRO A 17 -30.75 -4.43 42.25
CA PRO A 17 -31.50 -5.65 41.92
C PRO A 17 -32.70 -5.46 40.97
N GLU A 18 -32.93 -4.26 40.38
CA GLU A 18 -33.98 -4.07 39.36
C GLU A 18 -33.67 -4.80 38.05
N LYS A 19 -32.37 -5.09 37.83
CA LYS A 19 -31.83 -5.94 36.77
C LYS A 19 -31.13 -7.16 37.39
N PRO A 20 -30.91 -8.25 36.62
CA PRO A 20 -30.07 -9.36 37.06
C PRO A 20 -28.67 -8.87 37.47
N PHE A 21 -28.00 -9.57 38.38
CA PHE A 21 -26.63 -9.20 38.81
C PHE A 21 -25.53 -9.47 37.75
N ALA A 22 -25.87 -10.13 36.65
CA ALA A 22 -24.98 -10.41 35.52
C ALA A 22 -25.31 -9.51 34.29
N ASN A 23 -24.53 -9.60 33.21
CA ASN A 23 -24.62 -8.71 32.03
C ASN A 23 -24.36 -7.24 32.40
N ILE A 24 -23.22 -6.97 33.03
CA ILE A 24 -22.78 -5.61 33.33
C ILE A 24 -22.01 -5.07 32.12
N MET A 25 -22.59 -4.08 31.44
CA MET A 25 -21.97 -3.38 30.32
C MET A 25 -21.11 -2.21 30.84
N ALA A 26 -20.01 -2.53 31.52
CA ALA A 26 -19.04 -1.57 32.01
C ALA A 26 -17.66 -2.24 32.13
N VAL A 27 -16.61 -1.46 31.85
CA VAL A 27 -15.21 -1.91 31.94
C VAL A 27 -14.90 -2.38 33.36
N ASN A 28 -14.12 -3.46 33.48
CA ASN A 28 -13.72 -4.01 34.77
C ASN A 28 -12.79 -3.07 35.54
N ALA A 29 -12.80 -3.18 36.87
CA ALA A 29 -11.67 -2.76 37.68
C ALA A 29 -10.48 -3.67 37.36
N LEU A 30 -9.26 -3.12 37.40
CA LEU A 30 -8.03 -3.87 37.16
C LEU A 30 -7.58 -4.68 38.37
N LYS A 31 -7.98 -4.28 39.59
CA LYS A 31 -7.61 -4.96 40.84
C LYS A 31 -8.86 -5.37 41.59
N GLY A 32 -8.89 -6.62 42.03
CA GLY A 32 -9.97 -7.22 42.78
C GLY A 32 -9.63 -8.64 43.21
N GLN A 33 -10.20 -9.09 44.33
CA GLN A 33 -10.13 -10.47 44.78
C GLN A 33 -11.35 -10.77 45.64
N THR A 34 -11.81 -12.01 45.63
CA THR A 34 -12.89 -12.48 46.51
C THR A 34 -12.30 -13.44 47.53
N ARG A 35 -12.68 -13.32 48.80
CA ARG A 35 -12.28 -14.25 49.87
C ARG A 35 -13.54 -14.85 50.52
N ILE A 36 -13.64 -16.18 50.54
CA ILE A 36 -14.73 -16.95 51.14
C ILE A 36 -14.12 -17.72 52.31
N HIS A 37 -14.40 -17.28 53.53
CA HIS A 37 -13.77 -17.78 54.76
C HIS A 37 -14.84 -18.22 55.78
N ASP A 38 -14.64 -19.37 56.44
CA ASP A 38 -15.57 -19.95 57.44
C ASP A 38 -17.02 -20.12 56.94
N VAL A 39 -17.21 -20.51 55.68
CA VAL A 39 -18.56 -20.68 55.08
C VAL A 39 -18.99 -22.15 55.08
N THR A 40 -20.21 -22.41 55.56
CA THR A 40 -20.87 -23.72 55.45
C THR A 40 -21.70 -23.81 54.16
N PHE A 41 -21.47 -24.85 53.35
CA PHE A 41 -22.29 -25.18 52.18
C PHE A 41 -23.09 -26.47 52.44
N ALA A 42 -24.38 -26.44 52.11
CA ALA A 42 -25.33 -27.51 52.38
C ALA A 42 -26.39 -27.62 51.27
N GLY A 43 -26.78 -28.85 50.91
CA GLY A 43 -27.91 -29.13 50.01
C GLY A 43 -27.70 -28.84 48.52
N PHE A 44 -26.47 -28.65 48.06
CA PHE A 44 -26.15 -28.46 46.64
C PHE A 44 -25.98 -29.82 45.95
N SER A 45 -26.94 -30.20 45.09
CA SER A 45 -26.95 -31.50 44.42
C SER A 45 -27.63 -31.43 43.04
N SER A 46 -27.70 -32.56 42.33
CA SER A 46 -28.64 -32.72 41.21
C SER A 46 -30.09 -32.78 41.70
N VAL A 47 -30.96 -31.99 41.06
CA VAL A 47 -32.41 -32.01 41.26
C VAL A 47 -33.08 -32.42 39.96
N GLY A 48 -33.90 -33.48 39.99
CA GLY A 48 -34.58 -34.03 38.79
C GLY A 48 -33.97 -35.35 38.32
N SER A 49 -34.23 -35.73 37.06
CA SER A 49 -33.65 -36.92 36.45
C SER A 49 -33.73 -36.87 34.91
N GLY A 50 -32.67 -37.31 34.23
CA GLY A 50 -32.63 -37.36 32.76
C GLY A 50 -32.65 -35.96 32.14
N GLU A 51 -33.43 -35.74 31.09
CA GLU A 51 -33.55 -34.42 30.40
C GLU A 51 -34.09 -33.28 31.29
N THR A 52 -34.52 -33.58 32.53
CA THR A 52 -34.98 -32.58 33.52
C THR A 52 -34.03 -32.43 34.71
N GLU A 53 -32.85 -33.05 34.68
CA GLU A 53 -31.83 -32.86 35.71
C GLU A 53 -31.25 -31.44 35.65
N SER A 54 -31.36 -30.72 36.76
CA SER A 54 -30.73 -29.41 36.98
C SER A 54 -29.86 -29.49 38.23
N ARG A 55 -28.57 -29.14 38.09
CA ARG A 55 -27.62 -29.16 39.21
C ARG A 55 -27.56 -27.80 39.91
N ASP A 56 -27.55 -27.84 41.23
CA ASP A 56 -27.23 -26.71 42.09
C ASP A 56 -25.74 -26.75 42.45
N TYR A 57 -25.05 -25.61 42.38
CA TYR A 57 -23.60 -25.50 42.57
C TYR A 57 -23.23 -24.50 43.67
N MET A 58 -22.17 -24.76 44.44
CA MET A 58 -21.70 -23.84 45.49
C MET A 58 -21.13 -22.56 44.86
N ILE A 59 -20.18 -22.69 43.93
CA ILE A 59 -19.50 -21.57 43.25
C ILE A 59 -19.65 -21.70 41.73
N THR A 60 -20.01 -20.63 41.00
CA THR A 60 -20.03 -20.67 39.51
C THR A 60 -19.54 -19.40 38.86
N THR A 61 -18.99 -19.48 37.64
CA THR A 61 -18.62 -18.26 36.88
C THR A 61 -19.85 -17.41 36.52
N SER A 62 -19.74 -16.08 36.47
CA SER A 62 -20.84 -15.20 36.08
C SER A 62 -21.03 -15.19 34.55
N LYS A 63 -21.77 -16.17 34.00
CA LYS A 63 -22.00 -16.36 32.55
C LYS A 63 -22.36 -15.09 31.73
N GLY A 64 -22.91 -14.06 32.37
CA GLY A 64 -23.26 -12.81 31.71
C GLY A 64 -22.12 -11.79 31.57
N ASN A 65 -20.93 -12.05 32.10
CA ASN A 65 -19.82 -11.10 32.14
C ASN A 65 -18.58 -11.72 31.47
N ASP A 66 -18.25 -11.22 30.28
CA ASP A 66 -17.35 -11.88 29.32
C ASP A 66 -15.88 -11.47 29.41
N ASP A 67 -15.61 -10.29 29.97
CA ASP A 67 -14.27 -9.69 29.99
C ASP A 67 -13.30 -10.35 30.99
N LEU A 68 -13.55 -10.18 32.30
CA LEU A 68 -12.71 -10.63 33.39
C LEU A 68 -13.59 -11.02 34.60
N GLN A 69 -13.23 -12.12 35.25
CA GLN A 69 -13.73 -12.50 36.57
C GLN A 69 -12.54 -12.71 37.49
N HIS A 70 -12.52 -11.98 38.61
CA HIS A 70 -11.35 -11.90 39.48
C HIS A 70 -11.20 -13.18 40.33
N PRO A 71 -9.99 -13.54 40.78
CA PRO A 71 -9.76 -14.77 41.53
C PRO A 71 -10.59 -14.87 42.82
N VAL A 72 -11.05 -16.08 43.12
CA VAL A 72 -11.79 -16.43 44.33
C VAL A 72 -10.91 -17.31 45.21
N TYR A 73 -10.58 -16.83 46.40
CA TYR A 73 -9.80 -17.57 47.40
C TYR A 73 -10.75 -18.16 48.45
N THR A 74 -10.58 -19.44 48.78
CA THR A 74 -11.38 -20.16 49.76
C THR A 74 -10.52 -20.70 50.90
N SER A 75 -11.03 -20.60 52.14
CA SER A 75 -10.42 -21.20 53.32
C SER A 75 -11.48 -21.45 54.42
N GLY A 76 -11.25 -22.39 55.32
CA GLY A 76 -12.17 -22.74 56.41
C GLY A 76 -13.56 -23.20 55.97
N LEU A 77 -13.72 -23.70 54.74
CA LEU A 77 -15.02 -24.16 54.25
C LEU A 77 -15.50 -25.42 55.01
N ASN A 78 -16.80 -25.46 55.26
CA ASN A 78 -17.47 -26.61 55.87
C ASN A 78 -18.52 -27.16 54.90
N ILE A 79 -18.18 -28.21 54.16
CA ILE A 79 -19.09 -28.81 53.19
C ILE A 79 -19.82 -29.97 53.85
N GLU A 80 -21.15 -29.89 53.94
CA GLU A 80 -21.98 -30.96 54.53
C GLU A 80 -22.09 -32.18 53.60
N ASP A 81 -22.30 -33.37 54.20
CA ASP A 81 -22.65 -34.63 53.50
C ASP A 81 -23.86 -34.52 52.54
N SER A 82 -24.63 -33.43 52.63
CA SER A 82 -25.77 -33.10 51.77
C SER A 82 -25.38 -32.47 50.42
N VAL A 83 -24.09 -32.31 50.15
CA VAL A 83 -23.54 -31.71 48.92
C VAL A 83 -22.86 -32.76 48.04
N ASP A 84 -23.23 -32.81 46.76
CA ASP A 84 -22.54 -33.64 45.76
C ASP A 84 -21.16 -33.05 45.42
N LEU A 85 -20.11 -33.88 45.26
CA LEU A 85 -18.79 -33.41 44.83
C LEU A 85 -18.86 -32.65 43.48
N GLU A 86 -19.60 -33.19 42.51
CA GLU A 86 -19.85 -32.57 41.20
C GLU A 86 -20.62 -31.23 41.30
N SER A 87 -21.08 -30.84 42.49
CA SER A 87 -21.77 -29.57 42.76
C SER A 87 -20.88 -28.51 43.44
N TYR A 88 -19.57 -28.73 43.61
CA TYR A 88 -18.70 -27.75 44.28
C TYR A 88 -18.49 -26.49 43.43
N VAL A 89 -17.94 -26.63 42.22
CA VAL A 89 -17.65 -25.50 41.31
C VAL A 89 -18.27 -25.76 39.94
N PHE A 90 -18.64 -24.72 39.18
CA PHE A 90 -19.00 -24.87 37.76
C PHE A 90 -18.56 -23.69 36.90
N TYR A 91 -17.83 -24.01 35.83
CA TYR A 91 -17.38 -23.07 34.82
C TYR A 91 -18.32 -23.08 33.62
N HIS A 92 -19.02 -21.98 33.41
CA HIS A 92 -19.90 -21.83 32.25
C HIS A 92 -19.12 -21.73 30.94
N ASP A 93 -19.57 -22.48 29.94
CA ASP A 93 -19.17 -22.25 28.55
C ASP A 93 -20.05 -21.18 27.87
N LYS A 94 -19.40 -20.34 27.05
CA LYS A 94 -20.02 -19.27 26.26
C LYS A 94 -19.15 -18.92 25.05
N ILE A 95 -19.81 -18.79 23.89
CA ILE A 95 -19.25 -18.30 22.64
C ILE A 95 -20.00 -17.00 22.29
N ASN A 96 -19.28 -15.88 22.10
CA ASN A 96 -19.90 -14.58 21.79
C ASN A 96 -19.16 -13.82 20.66
N PRO A 97 -19.23 -14.26 19.40
CA PRO A 97 -18.45 -13.66 18.32
C PRO A 97 -18.96 -12.28 17.87
N SER A 98 -20.15 -11.84 18.31
CA SER A 98 -20.60 -10.47 18.05
C SER A 98 -19.74 -9.45 18.81
N ASP A 99 -19.49 -9.73 20.09
CA ASP A 99 -18.87 -8.75 20.99
C ASP A 99 -17.37 -9.05 21.20
N CYS A 100 -16.97 -10.33 21.10
CA CYS A 100 -15.59 -10.84 21.17
C CYS A 100 -14.92 -11.01 19.77
N VAL A 101 -15.68 -10.79 18.69
CA VAL A 101 -15.31 -10.86 17.25
C VAL A 101 -14.96 -12.25 16.73
N ASP A 102 -13.78 -12.76 17.09
CA ASP A 102 -13.14 -13.85 16.36
C ASP A 102 -12.37 -14.81 17.28
N MET A 103 -12.48 -14.64 18.60
CA MET A 103 -12.13 -15.62 19.62
C MET A 103 -13.18 -15.54 20.75
N ASP A 104 -13.28 -16.58 21.59
CA ASP A 104 -14.03 -16.48 22.85
C ASP A 104 -13.47 -15.32 23.71
N CYS A 105 -14.31 -14.63 24.49
CA CYS A 105 -13.84 -13.69 25.50
C CYS A 105 -13.30 -14.43 26.75
N ASP A 106 -12.41 -13.78 27.49
CA ASP A 106 -11.53 -14.45 28.44
C ASP A 106 -12.13 -14.75 29.82
N ALA A 107 -13.20 -14.09 30.28
CA ALA A 107 -13.68 -14.26 31.67
C ALA A 107 -13.94 -15.72 32.07
N MET A 108 -14.54 -16.52 31.18
CA MET A 108 -14.79 -17.94 31.46
C MET A 108 -13.52 -18.80 31.36
N LYS A 109 -12.54 -18.33 30.56
CA LYS A 109 -11.28 -19.03 30.28
C LYS A 109 -10.12 -18.62 31.19
N LYS A 110 -10.31 -17.60 32.04
CA LYS A 110 -9.29 -17.05 32.98
C LYS A 110 -9.82 -16.83 34.41
N ALA A 111 -11.05 -17.25 34.73
CA ALA A 111 -11.53 -17.30 36.10
C ALA A 111 -10.76 -18.38 36.90
N MET A 112 -10.46 -18.16 38.18
CA MET A 112 -9.67 -19.07 39.02
C MET A 112 -10.24 -19.16 40.43
N VAL A 113 -10.41 -20.38 40.97
CA VAL A 113 -10.58 -20.61 42.41
C VAL A 113 -9.26 -21.09 43.00
N VAL A 114 -8.89 -20.59 44.18
CA VAL A 114 -7.71 -20.98 44.95
C VAL A 114 -8.19 -21.50 46.30
N ASP A 115 -7.90 -22.75 46.63
CA ASP A 115 -8.13 -23.32 47.96
C ASP A 115 -6.85 -23.19 48.79
N GLU A 116 -6.87 -22.26 49.76
CA GLU A 116 -5.69 -21.88 50.52
C GLU A 116 -5.33 -22.87 51.63
N ASP A 117 -6.25 -23.77 52.03
CA ASP A 117 -6.07 -24.68 53.18
C ASP A 117 -6.56 -26.12 52.98
N GLY A 118 -7.16 -26.44 51.84
CA GLY A 118 -7.67 -27.79 51.54
C GLY A 118 -9.11 -28.01 52.00
N SER A 119 -9.84 -26.95 52.36
CA SER A 119 -11.24 -27.06 52.78
C SER A 119 -12.24 -27.20 51.63
N LEU A 120 -11.83 -26.94 50.38
CA LEU A 120 -12.63 -27.17 49.17
C LEU A 120 -12.22 -28.46 48.43
N LEU A 121 -10.92 -28.67 48.23
CA LEU A 121 -10.36 -29.73 47.39
C LEU A 121 -9.73 -30.88 48.19
N GLY A 122 -9.51 -30.67 49.49
CA GLY A 122 -8.82 -31.61 50.37
C GLY A 122 -7.30 -31.41 50.38
N GLY A 123 -6.61 -32.33 51.07
CA GLY A 123 -5.14 -32.33 51.11
C GLY A 123 -4.55 -31.09 51.79
N THR A 124 -3.86 -30.26 51.01
CA THR A 124 -3.20 -29.02 51.45
C THR A 124 -3.75 -27.77 50.78
N GLY A 125 -4.83 -27.90 50.00
CA GLY A 125 -5.28 -26.87 49.06
C GLY A 125 -4.94 -27.22 47.61
N GLY A 126 -5.31 -26.31 46.72
CA GLY A 126 -5.21 -26.49 45.27
C GLY A 126 -5.80 -25.34 44.47
N TYR A 127 -5.96 -25.56 43.17
CA TYR A 127 -6.53 -24.60 42.23
C TYR A 127 -7.63 -25.25 41.41
N VAL A 128 -8.74 -24.53 41.18
CA VAL A 128 -9.73 -24.92 40.17
C VAL A 128 -9.53 -24.06 38.94
N LEU A 129 -9.12 -24.68 37.83
CA LEU A 129 -8.70 -24.00 36.60
C LEU A 129 -9.64 -24.30 35.41
N PRO A 130 -9.90 -23.32 34.54
CA PRO A 130 -10.74 -23.50 33.35
C PRO A 130 -10.00 -24.23 32.23
N ASN A 131 -10.76 -24.88 31.34
CA ASN A 131 -10.21 -25.41 30.10
C ASN A 131 -9.99 -24.30 29.06
N ALA A 132 -8.94 -23.49 29.23
CA ALA A 132 -8.58 -22.40 28.32
C ALA A 132 -8.36 -22.90 26.87
N GLY A 133 -7.79 -24.10 26.72
CA GLY A 133 -7.55 -24.76 25.43
C GLY A 133 -8.74 -25.48 24.81
N PHE A 134 -9.95 -25.36 25.36
CA PHE A 134 -11.14 -26.05 24.85
C PHE A 134 -11.41 -25.70 23.38
N GLU A 135 -11.69 -26.72 22.56
CA GLU A 135 -11.94 -26.64 21.11
C GLU A 135 -10.76 -26.04 20.30
N TRP A 136 -9.51 -26.28 20.72
CA TRP A 136 -8.31 -25.93 19.94
C TRP A 136 -8.31 -26.57 18.54
N ASN A 137 -8.26 -25.73 17.48
CA ASN A 137 -8.48 -26.12 16.08
C ASN A 137 -9.85 -26.81 15.80
N GLY A 138 -10.80 -26.71 16.74
CA GLY A 138 -12.14 -27.31 16.67
C GLY A 138 -13.16 -26.35 16.05
N ASP A 139 -14.20 -26.01 16.82
CA ASP A 139 -15.25 -25.06 16.41
C ASP A 139 -14.68 -23.69 15.98
N PRO A 140 -14.77 -23.32 14.68
CA PRO A 140 -14.22 -22.05 14.20
C PRO A 140 -14.83 -20.80 14.86
N ARG A 141 -16.02 -20.91 15.46
CA ARG A 141 -16.69 -19.80 16.16
C ARG A 141 -15.96 -19.36 17.43
N ARG A 142 -15.11 -20.23 18.01
CA ARG A 142 -14.28 -19.94 19.19
C ARG A 142 -12.93 -19.36 18.86
N GLY A 143 -12.52 -19.45 17.59
CA GLY A 143 -11.32 -18.80 17.09
C GLY A 143 -9.98 -19.31 17.59
N ILE A 144 -9.92 -20.36 18.41
CA ILE A 144 -8.68 -20.78 19.06
C ILE A 144 -7.98 -21.89 18.26
N GLY A 145 -6.67 -21.77 18.02
CA GLY A 145 -5.91 -22.74 17.22
C GLY A 145 -4.52 -22.29 16.79
N ASP A 146 -3.73 -23.23 16.27
CA ASP A 146 -2.33 -23.00 15.89
C ASP A 146 -2.17 -22.01 14.72
N TYR A 147 -3.22 -21.84 13.91
CA TYR A 147 -3.26 -20.87 12.80
C TYR A 147 -3.20 -19.40 13.24
N ARG A 148 -3.30 -19.13 14.55
CA ARG A 148 -3.12 -17.79 15.13
C ARG A 148 -1.77 -17.57 15.81
N ILE A 149 -0.95 -18.62 15.94
CA ILE A 149 0.40 -18.49 16.50
C ILE A 149 1.32 -17.99 15.38
N PRO A 150 2.13 -16.93 15.60
CA PRO A 150 3.06 -16.43 14.59
C PRO A 150 4.00 -17.51 14.06
N THR A 151 4.35 -17.40 12.77
CA THR A 151 5.48 -18.13 12.19
C THR A 151 6.80 -17.71 12.85
N GLY A 152 7.82 -18.56 12.77
CA GLY A 152 9.16 -18.22 13.25
C GLY A 152 9.74 -17.00 12.51
N LEU A 153 10.83 -16.44 13.06
CA LEU A 153 11.51 -15.24 12.55
C LEU A 153 11.97 -15.36 11.08
N ASP A 154 12.13 -16.57 10.56
CA ASP A 154 12.48 -16.88 9.17
C ASP A 154 11.26 -17.09 8.24
N GLY A 155 10.04 -16.85 8.75
CA GLY A 155 8.78 -17.12 8.07
C GLY A 155 8.40 -18.61 8.00
N SER A 156 9.15 -19.50 8.67
CA SER A 156 8.80 -20.92 8.72
C SER A 156 7.63 -21.17 9.69
N LEU A 157 6.78 -22.14 9.36
CA LEU A 157 5.75 -22.61 10.28
C LEU A 157 6.42 -23.39 11.42
N LEU A 158 6.28 -22.88 12.64
CA LEU A 158 6.66 -23.60 13.84
C LEU A 158 5.79 -24.86 13.95
N ASP A 159 6.40 -26.04 14.09
CA ASP A 159 5.65 -27.25 14.39
C ASP A 159 5.19 -27.21 15.86
N MET A 160 3.98 -26.69 16.06
CA MET A 160 3.40 -26.53 17.39
C MET A 160 3.18 -27.85 18.12
N ASN A 161 3.22 -29.01 17.44
CA ASN A 161 3.21 -30.32 18.09
C ASN A 161 4.55 -30.68 18.77
N VAL A 162 5.62 -29.94 18.44
CA VAL A 162 6.96 -30.08 19.03
C VAL A 162 7.24 -28.93 20.01
N VAL A 163 6.85 -27.69 19.67
CA VAL A 163 7.15 -26.49 20.47
C VAL A 163 6.19 -26.32 21.66
N ALA A 164 4.90 -26.57 21.46
CA ALA A 164 3.89 -26.50 22.51
C ALA A 164 2.75 -27.52 22.26
N PRO A 165 3.03 -28.83 22.45
CA PRO A 165 2.02 -29.89 22.25
C PRO A 165 0.79 -29.73 23.16
N TYR A 166 0.93 -29.03 24.29
CA TYR A 166 -0.13 -28.85 25.27
C TYR A 166 -0.76 -27.46 25.12
N LYS A 167 -2.09 -27.39 25.20
CA LYS A 167 -2.87 -26.20 24.81
C LYS A 167 -3.68 -25.69 26.01
N GLY A 168 -3.56 -24.40 26.32
CA GLY A 168 -4.09 -23.78 27.53
C GLY A 168 -2.99 -23.50 28.56
N ILE A 169 -3.42 -23.27 29.81
CA ILE A 169 -2.62 -22.85 30.96
C ILE A 169 -1.47 -23.84 31.22
N TYR A 170 -0.31 -23.38 31.68
CA TYR A 170 0.80 -24.25 32.07
C TYR A 170 0.36 -25.33 33.08
N GLY A 171 0.96 -26.52 33.05
CA GLY A 171 0.77 -27.56 34.09
C GLY A 171 -0.59 -28.28 34.12
N PHE A 172 -1.63 -27.78 33.43
CA PHE A 172 -3.01 -28.30 33.56
C PHE A 172 -3.20 -29.81 33.30
N GLN A 173 -2.27 -30.45 32.57
CA GLN A 173 -2.35 -31.88 32.26
C GLN A 173 -2.06 -32.80 33.46
N ASP A 174 -1.43 -32.27 34.51
CA ASP A 174 -1.17 -32.99 35.75
C ASP A 174 -2.37 -32.88 36.73
N CYS A 175 -3.41 -32.13 36.37
CA CYS A 175 -4.64 -31.93 37.14
C CYS A 175 -5.76 -32.90 36.74
N ASP A 176 -6.68 -33.20 37.67
CA ASP A 176 -7.83 -34.07 37.42
C ASP A 176 -8.96 -33.30 36.71
N TRP A 177 -9.46 -33.81 35.58
CA TRP A 177 -10.63 -33.23 34.92
C TRP A 177 -11.94 -33.62 35.63
N ARG A 178 -12.72 -32.62 36.03
CA ARG A 178 -14.04 -32.79 36.67
C ARG A 178 -15.15 -32.41 35.69
N GLU A 179 -15.83 -33.41 35.13
CA GLU A 179 -16.88 -33.20 34.12
C GLU A 179 -18.04 -32.35 34.66
N GLY A 180 -18.49 -32.59 35.91
CA GLY A 180 -19.54 -31.79 36.53
C GLY A 180 -19.13 -30.35 36.84
N TRP A 181 -17.83 -30.07 36.95
CA TRP A 181 -17.33 -28.69 37.16
C TRP A 181 -17.01 -27.97 35.83
N ASN A 182 -16.85 -28.71 34.73
CA ASN A 182 -16.28 -28.22 33.48
C ASN A 182 -14.90 -27.52 33.69
N ALA A 183 -14.11 -28.08 34.60
CA ALA A 183 -12.86 -27.51 35.08
C ALA A 183 -11.85 -28.58 35.51
N TYR A 184 -10.59 -28.17 35.66
CA TYR A 184 -9.50 -28.95 36.21
C TYR A 184 -9.39 -28.71 37.72
N ASP A 185 -9.22 -29.80 38.46
CA ASP A 185 -8.96 -29.90 39.89
C ASP A 185 -7.45 -30.15 40.06
N CYS A 186 -6.71 -29.09 40.37
CA CYS A 186 -5.25 -29.08 40.48
C CYS A 186 -4.83 -29.07 41.95
N ASP A 187 -3.80 -29.84 42.31
CA ASP A 187 -3.16 -29.74 43.62
C ASP A 187 -2.15 -28.56 43.68
N ASN A 188 -1.52 -28.37 44.84
CA ASN A 188 -0.46 -27.38 45.04
C ASN A 188 0.92 -27.83 44.50
N SER A 189 0.97 -28.58 43.40
CA SER A 189 2.25 -28.91 42.72
C SER A 189 2.78 -27.75 41.87
N VAL A 190 1.90 -26.83 41.46
CA VAL A 190 2.21 -25.59 40.74
C VAL A 190 1.38 -24.47 41.33
N ASP A 191 2.02 -23.39 41.76
CA ASP A 191 1.32 -22.18 42.20
C ASP A 191 0.98 -21.30 41.00
N TYR A 192 -0.24 -20.76 40.95
CA TYR A 192 -0.74 -19.93 39.85
C TYR A 192 -1.12 -18.51 40.29
N ALA A 193 -0.96 -17.57 39.36
CA ALA A 193 -1.35 -16.18 39.51
C ALA A 193 -2.14 -15.67 38.30
N LEU A 194 -3.00 -14.67 38.51
CA LEU A 194 -3.57 -13.90 37.41
C LEU A 194 -2.65 -12.72 37.09
N LEU A 195 -2.04 -12.75 35.91
CA LEU A 195 -1.31 -11.66 35.30
C LEU A 195 -2.26 -10.85 34.42
N LEU A 196 -2.25 -9.52 34.57
CA LEU A 196 -2.88 -8.60 33.63
C LEU A 196 -1.81 -7.92 32.78
N ILE A 197 -2.02 -7.89 31.48
CA ILE A 197 -1.19 -7.18 30.48
C ILE A 197 -2.06 -6.09 29.88
N GLU A 198 -1.62 -4.84 29.85
CA GLU A 198 -2.47 -3.70 29.45
C GLU A 198 -1.74 -2.71 28.54
N SER A 199 -2.39 -2.24 27.46
CA SER A 199 -1.90 -1.13 26.64
C SER A 199 -2.24 0.21 27.30
N MET A 200 -1.24 1.06 27.50
CA MET A 200 -1.42 2.40 28.10
C MET A 200 -1.49 3.54 27.06
N ASP A 201 -1.24 3.24 25.78
CA ASP A 201 -1.31 4.16 24.64
C ASP A 201 -2.70 4.81 24.48
N ASP A 202 -2.75 6.02 23.89
CA ASP A 202 -3.98 6.81 23.67
C ASP A 202 -5.10 6.05 22.93
N ASP A 203 -4.74 5.09 22.07
CA ASP A 203 -5.67 4.27 21.30
C ASP A 203 -6.03 2.94 21.98
N THR A 204 -5.71 2.76 23.28
CA THR A 204 -5.96 1.53 24.07
C THR A 204 -7.37 0.98 23.94
N LEU A 205 -8.38 1.83 23.74
CA LEU A 205 -9.77 1.42 23.52
C LEU A 205 -10.05 0.86 22.12
N THR A 206 -9.18 1.07 21.12
CA THR A 206 -9.46 0.74 19.70
C THR A 206 -8.38 -0.12 19.06
N ARG A 207 -7.16 -0.11 19.61
CA ARG A 207 -6.06 -1.01 19.23
C ARG A 207 -6.43 -2.45 19.53
N ARG A 208 -5.89 -3.37 18.74
CA ARG A 208 -6.07 -4.81 18.94
C ARG A 208 -4.72 -5.50 19.01
N LEU A 209 -4.35 -5.97 20.20
CA LEU A 209 -3.14 -6.78 20.41
C LEU A 209 -3.39 -8.29 20.31
N SER A 210 -4.66 -8.71 20.22
CA SER A 210 -5.04 -10.11 20.35
C SER A 210 -5.02 -10.96 19.07
N PRO A 211 -4.59 -12.23 19.16
CA PRO A 211 -4.24 -12.92 20.42
C PRO A 211 -2.89 -12.53 21.02
N VAL A 212 -2.88 -12.37 22.34
CA VAL A 212 -1.66 -12.45 23.13
C VAL A 212 -1.44 -13.93 23.44
N ALA A 213 -0.32 -14.48 22.97
CA ALA A 213 0.07 -15.86 23.22
C ALA A 213 1.02 -15.92 24.42
N VAL A 214 0.74 -16.82 25.37
CA VAL A 214 1.58 -17.10 26.53
C VAL A 214 2.15 -18.51 26.37
N HIS A 215 3.46 -18.61 26.12
CA HIS A 215 4.17 -19.88 25.96
C HIS A 215 5.03 -20.17 27.17
N ALA A 216 4.83 -21.31 27.82
CA ALA A 216 5.59 -21.73 28.99
C ALA A 216 5.94 -23.23 28.88
N GLY A 217 7.23 -23.56 28.81
CA GLY A 217 7.69 -24.93 28.60
C GLY A 217 7.13 -25.57 27.32
N LEU A 218 6.20 -26.53 27.48
CA LEU A 218 5.51 -27.23 26.39
C LEU A 218 4.03 -26.81 26.23
N TYR A 219 3.61 -25.73 26.90
CA TYR A 219 2.24 -25.23 26.94
C TYR A 219 2.11 -23.91 26.17
N VAL A 220 1.00 -23.70 25.49
CA VAL A 220 0.64 -22.41 24.89
C VAL A 220 -0.83 -22.07 25.15
N ASP A 221 -1.06 -20.87 25.70
CA ASP A 221 -2.37 -20.28 25.93
C ASP A 221 -2.57 -19.06 25.01
N LEU A 222 -3.81 -18.79 24.59
CA LEU A 222 -4.16 -17.65 23.73
C LEU A 222 -5.24 -16.80 24.41
N ILE A 223 -5.03 -15.49 24.42
CA ILE A 223 -5.85 -14.51 25.16
C ILE A 223 -6.40 -13.48 24.18
N ASN A 224 -7.71 -13.22 24.23
CA ASN A 224 -8.43 -12.35 23.29
C ASN A 224 -8.59 -10.90 23.77
N GLY A 225 -8.67 -10.68 25.08
CA GLY A 225 -9.11 -9.42 25.68
C GLY A 225 -10.64 -9.35 25.88
N PRO A 226 -11.15 -8.21 26.36
CA PRO A 226 -12.56 -8.01 26.69
C PRO A 226 -13.47 -7.85 25.46
N GLN A 227 -14.78 -7.88 25.70
CA GLN A 227 -15.81 -7.62 24.69
C GLN A 227 -15.93 -6.12 24.36
N ASP A 228 -16.59 -5.79 23.25
CA ASP A 228 -17.03 -4.41 22.97
C ASP A 228 -18.19 -3.99 23.88
N HIS A 229 -18.08 -2.80 24.50
CA HIS A 229 -19.16 -2.21 25.31
C HIS A 229 -19.88 -1.05 24.59
N GLY A 230 -19.51 -0.74 23.34
CA GLY A 230 -20.13 0.31 22.54
C GLY A 230 -21.59 0.02 22.16
N TRP A 231 -22.48 1.03 22.30
CA TRP A 231 -23.86 0.96 21.81
C TRP A 231 -23.95 1.47 20.36
N CYS A 232 -23.37 0.75 19.40
CA CYS A 232 -23.64 0.99 17.98
C CYS A 232 -23.33 -0.23 17.11
N VAL A 233 -23.77 -0.21 15.84
CA VAL A 233 -23.71 -1.37 14.93
C VAL A 233 -22.75 -1.09 13.78
N GLY A 234 -21.70 -1.90 13.66
CA GLY A 234 -20.75 -1.88 12.53
C GLY A 234 -19.30 -1.63 12.94
N TYR A 235 -18.41 -1.48 11.95
CA TYR A 235 -16.96 -1.33 12.14
C TYR A 235 -16.54 -0.07 12.94
N THR A 236 -17.45 0.87 13.18
CA THR A 236 -17.24 2.11 13.93
C THR A 236 -17.39 1.96 15.46
N CYS A 237 -17.63 0.73 15.93
CA CYS A 237 -17.97 0.41 17.32
C CYS A 237 -17.04 -0.74 17.74
N ARG A 238 -15.94 -0.37 18.40
CA ARG A 238 -14.84 -1.26 18.76
C ARG A 238 -14.14 -0.73 20.02
N GLU A 239 -14.90 -0.25 21.00
CA GLU A 239 -14.35 0.32 22.24
C GLU A 239 -14.15 -0.79 23.28
N ARG A 240 -12.91 -1.27 23.35
CA ARG A 240 -12.43 -2.37 24.20
C ARG A 240 -11.16 -1.95 24.89
N LEU A 241 -11.14 -1.93 26.22
CA LEU A 241 -9.90 -1.71 26.95
C LEU A 241 -8.90 -2.82 26.58
N SER A 242 -7.70 -2.46 26.13
CA SER A 242 -6.67 -3.43 25.73
C SER A 242 -6.02 -4.08 26.95
N THR A 243 -6.78 -4.85 27.73
CA THR A 243 -6.36 -5.60 28.91
C THR A 243 -6.50 -7.12 28.66
N PHE A 244 -5.43 -7.88 28.83
CA PHE A 244 -5.35 -9.29 28.53
C PHE A 244 -5.04 -10.07 29.82
N PRO A 245 -6.05 -10.76 30.42
CA PRO A 245 -5.84 -11.57 31.60
C PRO A 245 -5.24 -12.94 31.24
N ALA A 246 -4.13 -13.29 31.88
CA ALA A 246 -3.41 -14.56 31.73
C ALA A 246 -3.37 -15.28 33.09
N ILE A 247 -3.59 -16.60 33.11
CA ILE A 247 -3.21 -17.42 34.26
C ILE A 247 -1.79 -17.92 34.00
N VAL A 248 -0.85 -17.51 34.84
CA VAL A 248 0.58 -17.86 34.74
C VAL A 248 1.02 -18.68 35.94
N ALA A 249 1.96 -19.60 35.73
CA ALA A 249 2.59 -20.34 36.82
C ALA A 249 3.70 -19.50 37.46
N LEU A 250 3.77 -19.49 38.79
CA LEU A 250 4.87 -18.87 39.54
C LEU A 250 6.15 -19.69 39.38
N ASP A 251 7.29 -19.01 39.53
CA ASP A 251 8.64 -19.56 39.41
C ASP A 251 8.97 -20.24 38.05
N VAL A 252 8.13 -19.99 37.05
CA VAL A 252 8.25 -20.44 35.66
C VAL A 252 8.48 -19.25 34.74
N TRP A 253 9.25 -19.44 33.66
CA TRP A 253 9.35 -18.48 32.56
C TRP A 253 8.16 -18.63 31.60
N SER A 254 7.43 -17.54 31.40
CA SER A 254 6.33 -17.40 30.44
C SER A 254 6.71 -16.36 29.37
N HIS A 255 6.70 -16.78 28.11
CA HIS A 255 7.07 -15.99 26.95
C HIS A 255 5.83 -15.43 26.27
N LEU A 256 5.76 -14.10 26.14
CA LEU A 256 4.64 -13.36 25.57
C LEU A 256 4.93 -13.01 24.10
N TYR A 257 3.96 -13.29 23.25
CA TYR A 257 3.95 -12.90 21.84
C TYR A 257 2.63 -12.22 21.49
N MET A 258 2.66 -11.15 20.70
CA MET A 258 1.48 -10.41 20.27
C MET A 258 1.28 -10.59 18.76
N SER A 259 0.02 -10.52 18.30
CA SER A 259 -0.30 -10.59 16.87
C SER A 259 -0.13 -9.25 16.14
N SER A 260 0.04 -8.16 16.88
CA SER A 260 0.28 -6.81 16.38
C SER A 260 1.68 -6.32 16.76
N LEU A 261 1.99 -5.11 16.31
CA LEU A 261 3.06 -4.29 16.87
C LEU A 261 2.86 -4.14 18.39
N THR A 262 3.98 -4.11 19.12
CA THR A 262 4.02 -3.84 20.56
C THR A 262 3.61 -2.37 20.81
N PRO A 263 2.78 -2.08 21.82
CA PRO A 263 2.46 -0.72 22.22
C PRO A 263 3.67 0.11 22.62
N ASP A 264 3.51 1.44 22.60
CA ASP A 264 4.52 2.35 23.10
C ASP A 264 4.65 2.25 24.62
N THR A 265 3.58 1.90 25.34
CA THR A 265 3.64 1.57 26.77
C THR A 265 2.73 0.40 27.14
N LEU A 266 3.32 -0.66 27.70
CA LEU A 266 2.64 -1.80 28.31
C LEU A 266 2.73 -1.74 29.82
N ARG A 267 1.62 -2.03 30.52
CA ARG A 267 1.58 -2.30 31.97
C ARG A 267 1.38 -3.79 32.25
N PHE A 268 2.03 -4.29 33.30
CA PHE A 268 1.92 -5.64 33.82
C PHE A 268 1.59 -5.63 35.31
N MET A 269 0.64 -6.46 35.75
CA MET A 269 0.24 -6.57 37.17
C MET A 269 -0.07 -8.02 37.55
N LEU A 270 0.40 -8.48 38.71
CA LEU A 270 0.00 -9.76 39.31
C LEU A 270 -1.04 -9.52 40.40
N LEU A 271 -2.11 -10.29 40.43
CA LEU A 271 -3.18 -10.14 41.42
C LEU A 271 -3.06 -11.12 42.58
N GLY A 272 -3.07 -10.59 43.82
CA GLY A 272 -3.25 -11.36 45.06
C GLY A 272 -1.98 -11.94 45.69
N LEU A 273 -0.80 -11.71 45.12
CA LEU A 273 0.47 -12.37 45.50
C LEU A 273 1.29 -11.60 46.54
N GLU A 274 1.96 -12.30 47.45
CA GLU A 274 2.94 -11.70 48.37
C GLU A 274 4.27 -11.35 47.68
N ASP A 275 5.09 -10.50 48.32
CA ASP A 275 6.24 -9.82 47.66
C ASP A 275 7.34 -10.76 47.14
N ASP A 276 7.45 -11.99 47.66
CA ASP A 276 8.43 -13.01 47.24
C ASP A 276 7.89 -14.03 46.23
N GLN A 277 6.61 -13.93 45.85
CA GLN A 277 6.00 -14.71 44.80
C GLN A 277 6.23 -14.03 43.44
N CYS A 278 6.90 -14.73 42.52
CA CYS A 278 7.38 -14.15 41.26
C CYS A 278 7.06 -15.03 40.03
N VAL A 279 7.07 -14.41 38.86
CA VAL A 279 7.05 -15.06 37.54
C VAL A 279 8.15 -14.48 36.66
N GLY A 280 8.74 -15.31 35.80
CA GLY A 280 9.64 -14.84 34.75
C GLY A 280 8.84 -14.52 33.50
N LEU A 281 8.95 -13.31 32.98
CA LEU A 281 8.22 -12.88 31.79
C LEU A 281 9.19 -12.46 30.69
N SER A 282 8.83 -12.71 29.43
CA SER A 282 9.52 -12.11 28.31
C SER A 282 8.57 -11.59 27.27
N ILE A 283 8.96 -10.58 26.51
CA ILE A 283 8.20 -10.08 25.36
C ILE A 283 9.11 -10.00 24.15
N PHE A 284 8.66 -10.56 23.04
CA PHE A 284 9.27 -10.40 21.72
C PHE A 284 8.67 -9.18 21.00
N THR A 285 9.52 -8.35 20.39
CA THR A 285 9.12 -7.20 19.58
C THR A 285 9.55 -7.35 18.13
N THR A 286 8.69 -6.96 17.19
CA THR A 286 9.00 -7.01 15.76
C THR A 286 9.90 -5.86 15.31
N ASP A 287 10.00 -4.78 16.10
CA ASP A 287 10.96 -3.70 15.91
C ASP A 287 12.16 -3.83 16.87
N SER A 288 13.25 -3.17 16.49
CA SER A 288 14.52 -3.14 17.24
C SER A 288 14.67 -1.91 18.14
N HIS A 289 13.55 -1.23 18.43
CA HIS A 289 13.52 -0.06 19.30
C HIS A 289 13.92 -0.41 20.74
N ARG A 290 14.39 0.59 21.50
CA ARG A 290 14.76 0.38 22.91
C ARG A 290 13.50 0.16 23.73
N LEU A 291 13.54 -0.87 24.57
CA LEU A 291 12.56 -1.11 25.63
C LEU A 291 13.17 -0.70 26.97
N ASP A 292 12.45 0.16 27.70
CA ASP A 292 12.79 0.61 29.04
C ASP A 292 11.79 0.04 30.06
N LEU A 293 12.30 -0.53 31.15
CA LEU A 293 11.46 -1.12 32.20
C LEU A 293 11.43 -0.21 33.44
N TYR A 294 10.24 0.07 33.95
CA TYR A 294 9.99 0.87 35.14
C TYR A 294 9.19 0.09 36.19
N VAL A 295 9.49 0.31 37.47
CA VAL A 295 8.78 -0.30 38.61
C VAL A 295 7.89 0.73 39.30
N ASP A 296 6.64 0.37 39.53
CA ASP A 296 5.56 1.14 40.18
C ASP A 296 5.15 2.47 39.53
N SER A 297 6.06 3.19 38.85
CA SER A 297 5.76 4.44 38.15
C SER A 297 6.77 4.78 37.06
N ILE A 298 6.27 5.16 35.88
CA ILE A 298 7.06 5.81 34.81
C ILE A 298 7.34 7.27 35.18
N GLU A 299 6.36 7.99 35.72
CA GLU A 299 6.45 9.43 36.03
C GLU A 299 7.52 9.74 37.10
N GLU A 300 7.76 8.82 38.04
CA GLU A 300 8.81 8.93 39.05
C GLU A 300 10.19 8.48 38.54
N ALA A 301 10.29 8.08 37.26
CA ALA A 301 11.50 7.58 36.61
C ALA A 301 12.18 6.42 37.36
N ASN A 302 11.39 5.49 37.90
CA ASN A 302 11.85 4.27 38.58
C ASN A 302 12.37 3.21 37.58
N TYR A 303 13.24 3.64 36.67
CA TYR A 303 13.87 2.83 35.63
C TYR A 303 14.82 1.78 36.21
N VAL A 304 14.72 0.54 35.73
CA VAL A 304 15.61 -0.55 36.12
C VAL A 304 16.55 -0.90 34.97
N LEU A 305 17.83 -0.56 35.14
CA LEU A 305 18.90 -0.85 34.19
C LEU A 305 19.00 -2.37 33.90
N PRO A 306 19.01 -2.80 32.62
CA PRO A 306 19.21 -4.20 32.27
C PRO A 306 20.53 -4.78 32.79
N LEU A 307 20.53 -6.07 33.13
CA LEU A 307 21.68 -6.79 33.67
C LEU A 307 22.85 -6.87 32.68
N ASN A 308 22.59 -6.81 31.37
CA ASN A 308 23.60 -6.69 30.31
C ASN A 308 24.01 -5.24 30.00
N MET A 309 23.56 -4.25 30.77
CA MET A 309 23.96 -2.85 30.64
C MET A 309 24.77 -2.38 31.87
N LYS A 310 25.63 -1.37 31.68
CA LYS A 310 26.32 -0.63 32.76
C LYS A 310 26.21 0.87 32.52
N VAL A 311 26.16 1.66 33.59
CA VAL A 311 26.32 3.12 33.53
C VAL A 311 27.74 3.50 33.94
N THR A 312 28.39 4.41 33.22
CA THR A 312 29.73 4.92 33.53
C THR A 312 29.83 6.40 33.15
N ALA A 313 29.91 7.27 34.17
CA ALA A 313 29.83 8.73 34.03
C ALA A 313 28.57 9.18 33.26
N GLY A 314 27.39 8.71 33.67
CA GLY A 314 26.09 9.02 33.05
C GLY A 314 25.81 8.29 31.72
N ARG A 315 26.83 7.73 31.07
CA ARG A 315 26.70 7.03 29.77
C ARG A 315 26.35 5.56 29.96
N TYR A 316 25.44 5.05 29.12
CA TYR A 316 24.98 3.67 29.11
C TYR A 316 25.81 2.85 28.11
N PHE A 317 26.30 1.68 28.53
CA PHE A 317 27.10 0.78 27.69
C PHE A 317 26.59 -0.66 27.80
N ALA A 318 26.47 -1.35 26.66
CA ALA A 318 26.32 -2.80 26.65
C ALA A 318 27.56 -3.46 27.30
N LYS A 319 27.31 -4.51 28.09
CA LYS A 319 28.35 -5.42 28.60
C LYS A 319 28.50 -6.54 27.56
N PRO A 320 29.73 -6.91 27.17
CA PRO A 320 29.94 -8.03 26.26
C PRO A 320 29.46 -9.34 26.92
N GLU A 321 28.83 -10.20 26.12
CA GLU A 321 28.46 -11.56 26.50
C GLU A 321 29.58 -12.53 26.10
N THR A 322 30.02 -13.35 27.05
CA THR A 322 31.04 -14.40 26.85
C THR A 322 30.44 -15.80 26.74
N THR A 323 29.21 -15.96 27.23
CA THR A 323 28.38 -17.17 27.09
C THR A 323 26.95 -16.76 26.78
N PRO A 324 26.17 -17.57 26.04
CA PRO A 324 24.74 -17.34 25.87
C PRO A 324 24.04 -17.14 27.21
N ASP A 325 23.11 -16.18 27.27
CA ASP A 325 22.23 -15.93 28.40
C ASP A 325 22.98 -15.59 29.72
N GLN A 326 24.23 -15.12 29.63
CA GLN A 326 25.10 -14.76 30.77
C GLN A 326 24.44 -13.77 31.75
N TYR A 327 23.60 -12.87 31.24
CA TYR A 327 22.93 -11.82 32.01
C TYR A 327 21.43 -12.09 32.24
N MET A 328 20.97 -13.32 31.96
CA MET A 328 19.59 -13.71 32.22
C MET A 328 19.26 -13.56 33.73
N PRO A 329 18.12 -12.96 34.10
CA PRO A 329 17.73 -12.85 35.50
C PRO A 329 17.56 -14.21 36.16
N ASP A 330 18.03 -14.36 37.40
CA ASP A 330 17.82 -15.56 38.20
C ASP A 330 16.52 -15.44 39.01
N LEU A 331 15.49 -16.18 38.59
CA LEU A 331 14.19 -16.24 39.27
C LEU A 331 14.28 -16.64 40.74
N THR A 332 15.33 -17.37 41.15
CA THR A 332 15.50 -17.78 42.55
C THR A 332 15.90 -16.63 43.48
N GLN A 333 16.36 -15.50 42.94
CA GLN A 333 16.71 -14.29 43.71
C GLN A 333 15.49 -13.43 44.10
N LYS A 334 14.30 -13.71 43.55
CA LYS A 334 13.04 -12.97 43.82
C LYS A 334 13.15 -11.44 43.64
N GLN A 335 13.97 -10.99 42.69
CA GLN A 335 14.24 -9.56 42.48
C GLN A 335 13.26 -8.95 41.44
N ASN A 336 12.21 -8.27 41.91
CA ASN A 336 11.28 -7.55 41.04
C ASN A 336 12.00 -6.55 40.11
N GLY A 337 11.60 -6.51 38.84
CA GLY A 337 12.16 -5.63 37.81
C GLY A 337 13.55 -6.01 37.27
N ALA A 338 14.22 -7.04 37.83
CA ALA A 338 15.49 -7.52 37.29
C ALA A 338 15.31 -8.02 35.85
N ASN A 339 15.99 -7.40 34.89
CA ASN A 339 15.70 -7.57 33.47
C ASN A 339 16.95 -7.68 32.57
N TYR A 340 16.75 -8.15 31.34
CA TYR A 340 17.79 -8.46 30.35
C TYR A 340 17.24 -8.25 28.94
N MET A 341 17.92 -7.42 28.13
CA MET A 341 17.53 -7.19 26.73
C MET A 341 18.39 -8.00 25.78
N LYS A 342 17.81 -9.02 25.15
CA LYS A 342 18.51 -9.90 24.21
C LYS A 342 18.43 -9.34 22.79
N PHE A 343 19.28 -8.37 22.50
CA PHE A 343 19.29 -7.58 21.26
C PHE A 343 19.26 -8.42 19.96
N GLN A 344 19.91 -9.59 19.92
CA GLN A 344 19.91 -10.46 18.72
C GLN A 344 18.56 -11.14 18.43
N GLN A 345 17.62 -11.10 19.38
CA GLN A 345 16.30 -11.74 19.28
C GLN A 345 15.15 -10.75 19.47
N ASN A 346 15.42 -9.43 19.59
CA ASN A 346 14.45 -8.40 19.97
C ASN A 346 13.52 -8.87 21.11
N THR A 347 14.11 -9.45 22.16
CA THR A 347 13.35 -10.02 23.29
C THR A 347 13.86 -9.46 24.61
N MET A 348 12.99 -8.78 25.36
CA MET A 348 13.26 -8.40 26.74
C MET A 348 12.75 -9.49 27.68
N TYR A 349 13.56 -9.86 28.68
CA TYR A 349 13.23 -10.77 29.77
C TYR A 349 13.24 -10.01 31.09
N TRP A 350 12.29 -10.26 31.99
CA TRP A 350 12.27 -9.67 33.33
C TRP A 350 11.63 -10.60 34.38
N VAL A 351 11.92 -10.33 35.64
CA VAL A 351 11.24 -10.94 36.80
C VAL A 351 10.18 -9.97 37.32
N GLN A 352 8.95 -10.43 37.49
CA GLN A 352 7.89 -9.69 38.18
C GLN A 352 7.52 -10.39 39.48
N CYS A 353 7.41 -9.64 40.59
CA CYS A 353 7.05 -10.16 41.90
C CYS A 353 5.98 -9.31 42.60
N GLY A 354 5.19 -9.94 43.47
CA GLY A 354 4.24 -9.25 44.36
C GLY A 354 3.15 -8.45 43.64
N LYS A 355 2.61 -7.44 44.33
CA LYS A 355 1.42 -6.66 43.92
C LYS A 355 1.76 -5.35 43.18
N GLY A 356 3.05 -5.13 42.91
CA GLY A 356 3.58 -3.93 42.23
C GLY A 356 3.20 -3.88 40.75
N GLU A 357 3.24 -2.67 40.19
CA GLU A 357 3.01 -2.46 38.75
C GLU A 357 4.36 -2.44 38.03
N LEU A 358 4.45 -3.07 36.86
CA LEU A 358 5.60 -2.98 35.97
C LEU A 358 5.19 -2.34 34.67
N TYR A 359 6.04 -1.49 34.13
CA TYR A 359 5.83 -0.87 32.82
C TYR A 359 7.00 -1.19 31.89
N ILE A 360 6.68 -1.51 30.64
CA ILE A 360 7.64 -1.58 29.54
C ILE A 360 7.26 -0.47 28.57
N HIS A 361 8.17 0.48 28.37
CA HIS A 361 8.00 1.61 27.46
C HIS A 361 8.94 1.47 26.26
N ARG A 362 8.41 1.63 25.05
CA ARG A 362 9.19 1.67 23.81
C ARG A 362 9.65 3.10 23.57
N ALA A 363 10.95 3.34 23.70
CA ALA A 363 11.52 4.66 23.48
C ALA A 363 11.69 4.95 21.98
N GLU A 364 11.54 6.22 21.63
CA GLU A 364 11.86 6.75 20.30
C GLU A 364 13.38 6.79 20.10
N VAL A 365 13.88 6.16 19.04
CA VAL A 365 15.31 6.01 18.78
C VAL A 365 15.63 6.15 17.28
N ILE A 366 16.84 6.60 16.97
CA ILE A 366 17.51 6.34 15.69
C ILE A 366 18.49 5.20 15.91
N ILE A 367 18.56 4.26 14.97
CA ILE A 367 19.55 3.18 15.00
C ILE A 367 20.51 3.34 13.82
N VAL A 368 21.79 3.52 14.09
CA VAL A 368 22.87 3.60 13.09
C VAL A 368 23.71 2.33 13.19
N SER A 369 23.72 1.53 12.14
CA SER A 369 24.54 0.31 12.04
C SER A 369 25.79 0.57 11.21
N LEU A 370 26.96 0.28 11.78
CA LEU A 370 28.27 0.60 11.22
C LEU A 370 29.12 -0.67 11.10
N GLY A 371 29.61 -0.99 9.90
CA GLY A 371 30.58 -2.08 9.69
C GLY A 371 32.00 -1.55 9.63
N LEU A 372 32.83 -1.89 10.62
CA LEU A 372 34.24 -1.50 10.67
C LEU A 372 35.14 -2.74 10.43
N PRO A 373 36.37 -2.58 9.91
CA PRO A 373 37.37 -3.65 9.94
C PRO A 373 37.55 -4.21 11.35
N ALA A 374 37.84 -5.51 11.50
CA ALA A 374 38.08 -6.08 12.82
C ALA A 374 39.36 -5.52 13.46
N MET A 375 39.24 -5.17 14.74
CA MET A 375 40.30 -4.61 15.59
C MET A 375 40.29 -5.35 16.94
N ASP A 376 41.38 -5.27 17.69
CA ASP A 376 41.49 -5.95 18.98
C ASP A 376 40.60 -5.30 20.07
N ASP A 377 40.50 -5.98 21.23
CA ASP A 377 39.68 -5.51 22.35
C ASP A 377 40.29 -4.30 23.08
N GLU A 378 41.57 -4.01 22.85
CA GLU A 378 42.32 -2.94 23.52
C GLU A 378 42.17 -1.61 22.74
N GLU A 379 41.95 -1.67 21.42
CA GLU A 379 41.56 -0.55 20.55
C GLU A 379 40.04 -0.25 20.54
N PHE A 380 39.23 -0.83 21.44
CA PHE A 380 37.76 -0.71 21.38
C PHE A 380 37.25 0.75 21.33
N PHE A 381 36.80 1.16 20.13
CA PHE A 381 36.44 2.54 19.79
C PHE A 381 35.20 3.11 20.52
N GLY A 382 34.50 2.33 21.34
CA GLY A 382 33.16 2.70 21.86
C GLY A 382 33.06 4.11 22.45
N GLU A 383 34.03 4.56 23.26
CA GLU A 383 34.00 5.94 23.78
C GLU A 383 34.28 7.00 22.71
N ASN A 384 35.25 6.78 21.82
CA ASN A 384 35.60 7.73 20.77
C ASN A 384 34.50 7.83 19.70
N LEU A 385 33.89 6.70 19.32
CA LEU A 385 32.76 6.61 18.42
C LEU A 385 31.56 7.41 18.95
N VAL A 386 31.18 7.14 20.21
CA VAL A 386 30.07 7.84 20.89
C VAL A 386 30.36 9.34 21.02
N ASN A 387 31.59 9.73 21.40
CA ASN A 387 31.99 11.14 21.48
C ASN A 387 31.92 11.84 20.12
N ASN A 388 32.43 11.22 19.05
CA ASN A 388 32.46 11.82 17.71
C ASN A 388 31.04 12.00 17.15
N ILE A 389 30.17 11.00 17.31
CA ILE A 389 28.76 11.08 16.89
C ILE A 389 28.01 12.13 17.72
N ALA A 390 28.18 12.16 19.04
CA ALA A 390 27.52 13.16 19.90
C ALA A 390 27.96 14.61 19.56
N GLN A 391 29.26 14.83 19.32
CA GLN A 391 29.78 16.13 18.90
C GLN A 391 29.28 16.56 17.51
N PHE A 392 29.17 15.61 16.57
CA PHE A 392 28.64 15.86 15.24
C PHE A 392 27.19 16.34 15.27
N LEU A 393 26.34 15.58 15.98
CA LEU A 393 24.91 15.85 16.10
C LEU A 393 24.59 17.02 17.04
N ASN A 394 25.61 17.56 17.73
CA ASN A 394 25.46 18.57 18.78
C ASN A 394 24.46 18.14 19.89
N VAL A 395 24.50 16.86 20.25
CA VAL A 395 23.71 16.26 21.35
C VAL A 395 24.59 15.94 22.55
N ASP A 396 23.99 15.84 23.74
CA ASP A 396 24.72 15.36 24.92
C ASP A 396 25.18 13.90 24.71
N VAL A 397 26.41 13.59 25.14
CA VAL A 397 27.04 12.27 24.99
C VAL A 397 26.24 11.13 25.65
N THR A 398 25.39 11.42 26.63
CA THR A 398 24.50 10.44 27.29
C THR A 398 23.36 9.94 26.38
N LYS A 399 23.02 10.70 25.33
CA LYS A 399 22.00 10.35 24.33
C LYS A 399 22.50 9.39 23.25
N VAL A 400 23.80 9.12 23.17
CA VAL A 400 24.41 8.25 22.14
C VAL A 400 25.01 7.01 22.80
N ARG A 401 24.65 5.82 22.32
CA ARG A 401 24.97 4.54 23.00
C ARG A 401 25.37 3.47 22.00
N VAL A 402 26.31 2.59 22.37
CA VAL A 402 26.57 1.35 21.63
C VAL A 402 25.78 0.22 22.30
N VAL A 403 24.80 -0.32 21.59
CA VAL A 403 23.85 -1.34 22.12
C VAL A 403 24.20 -2.76 21.70
N ASN A 404 24.86 -2.93 20.55
CA ASN A 404 25.29 -4.25 20.07
C ASN A 404 26.65 -4.17 19.36
N VAL A 405 27.45 -5.22 19.49
CA VAL A 405 28.76 -5.39 18.83
C VAL A 405 28.88 -6.84 18.37
N VAL A 406 28.86 -7.08 17.06
CA VAL A 406 28.91 -8.41 16.46
C VAL A 406 30.19 -8.55 15.63
N ARG A 407 31.07 -9.47 16.04
CA ARG A 407 32.25 -9.87 15.24
C ARG A 407 31.90 -11.03 14.32
N GLU A 408 31.90 -10.78 13.01
CA GLU A 408 31.76 -11.85 12.02
C GLU A 408 33.11 -12.55 11.82
N THR A 409 33.39 -13.56 12.66
CA THR A 409 34.48 -14.51 12.37
C THR A 409 34.03 -15.49 11.30
N THR A 410 34.95 -15.93 10.44
CA THR A 410 34.68 -16.64 9.16
C THR A 410 34.12 -18.07 9.29
N SER A 411 33.49 -18.41 10.42
CA SER A 411 33.12 -19.77 10.81
C SER A 411 31.71 -19.92 11.41
N GLN A 412 30.71 -19.13 10.95
CA GLN A 412 29.30 -19.53 11.00
C GLN A 412 28.39 -18.70 10.07
N SER A 413 27.45 -19.40 9.42
CA SER A 413 26.42 -18.91 8.46
C SER A 413 26.83 -18.79 6.97
N GLY A 414 25.83 -18.92 6.08
CA GLY A 414 25.98 -19.42 4.71
C GLY A 414 26.07 -18.38 3.59
N ALA A 415 26.77 -17.25 3.78
CA ALA A 415 26.89 -16.16 2.80
C ALA A 415 27.81 -16.48 1.58
N SER A 416 27.54 -17.58 0.87
CA SER A 416 28.39 -18.07 -0.22
C SER A 416 28.18 -17.32 -1.55
N ARG A 417 28.51 -16.01 -1.65
CA ARG A 417 29.02 -15.40 -2.90
C ARG A 417 29.59 -13.95 -2.89
N ARG A 418 30.45 -13.56 -1.94
CA ARG A 418 31.48 -12.53 -2.23
C ARG A 418 32.87 -13.02 -1.80
N LYS A 419 33.86 -12.86 -2.69
CA LYS A 419 35.24 -13.34 -2.50
C LYS A 419 36.04 -12.32 -1.70
N ARG A 420 36.71 -12.80 -0.63
CA ARG A 420 37.78 -12.10 0.11
C ARG A 420 37.40 -10.70 0.62
N SER A 421 36.89 -10.66 1.85
CA SER A 421 37.05 -9.50 2.73
C SER A 421 37.41 -10.02 4.11
N SER A 422 38.31 -9.29 4.76
CA SER A 422 38.72 -9.33 6.16
C SER A 422 37.56 -9.51 7.14
N ASP A 423 37.86 -10.01 8.35
CA ASP A 423 36.93 -10.01 9.48
C ASP A 423 36.34 -8.59 9.67
N VAL A 424 35.01 -8.50 9.80
CA VAL A 424 34.26 -7.24 9.98
C VAL A 424 33.60 -7.26 11.36
N THR A 425 33.61 -6.12 12.04
CA THR A 425 32.87 -5.92 13.29
C THR A 425 31.73 -4.93 13.04
N TYR A 426 30.50 -5.37 13.27
CA TYR A 426 29.32 -4.53 13.17
C TYR A 426 29.00 -3.92 14.54
N PHE A 427 28.81 -2.61 14.56
CA PHE A 427 28.41 -1.83 15.72
C PHE A 427 27.00 -1.28 15.49
N THR A 428 26.13 -1.43 16.48
CA THR A 428 24.82 -0.78 16.48
C THR A 428 24.85 0.37 17.48
N VAL A 429 24.68 1.60 16.97
CA VAL A 429 24.62 2.83 17.75
C VAL A 429 23.16 3.28 17.84
N GLU A 430 22.69 3.56 19.05
CA GLU A 430 21.37 4.13 19.34
C GLU A 430 21.54 5.62 19.68
N ILE A 431 20.67 6.48 19.14
CA ILE A 431 20.58 7.91 19.47
C ILE A 431 19.16 8.21 19.95
N SER A 432 19.03 8.69 21.19
CA SER A 432 17.74 8.80 21.88
C SER A 432 17.86 9.48 23.26
N ASP A 433 16.72 9.91 23.82
CA ASP A 433 16.68 10.41 25.19
C ASP A 433 16.96 9.31 26.24
N THR A 434 17.46 9.74 27.40
CA THR A 434 17.78 8.80 28.49
C THR A 434 16.50 8.39 29.23
N PRO A 435 16.40 7.15 29.74
CA PRO A 435 15.20 6.68 30.46
C PRO A 435 14.92 7.40 31.79
N THR A 436 15.79 8.33 32.19
CA THR A 436 15.76 9.01 33.50
C THR A 436 15.81 10.53 33.40
N ASP A 437 16.01 11.09 32.20
CA ASP A 437 16.08 12.53 31.97
C ASP A 437 15.54 12.86 30.57
N HIS A 438 14.39 13.54 30.57
CA HIS A 438 13.67 14.05 29.40
C HIS A 438 13.69 15.60 29.36
N SER A 439 14.52 16.26 30.16
CA SER A 439 14.51 17.73 30.33
C SER A 439 14.97 18.51 29.09
N SER A 440 15.59 17.83 28.13
CA SER A 440 16.00 18.38 26.84
C SER A 440 15.89 17.27 25.79
N PRO A 441 14.78 17.16 25.03
CA PRO A 441 14.58 16.08 24.06
C PRO A 441 15.63 16.04 22.94
N VAL A 442 15.81 14.88 22.28
CA VAL A 442 16.57 14.81 21.00
C VAL A 442 15.67 15.22 19.83
N ASP A 443 16.17 16.08 18.94
CA ASP A 443 15.59 16.24 17.60
C ASP A 443 16.02 15.03 16.73
N LEU A 444 15.21 13.96 16.75
CA LEU A 444 15.56 12.70 16.10
C LEU A 444 15.56 12.83 14.57
N ASP A 445 14.59 13.53 13.98
CA ASP A 445 14.56 13.77 12.54
C ASP A 445 15.75 14.63 12.09
N GLY A 446 16.06 15.71 12.82
CA GLY A 446 17.24 16.54 12.55
C GLY A 446 18.57 15.79 12.69
N CYS A 447 18.67 14.85 13.65
CA CYS A 447 19.82 13.97 13.76
C CYS A 447 19.92 12.97 12.60
N ALA A 448 18.79 12.39 12.17
CA ALA A 448 18.76 11.48 11.02
C ALA A 448 19.19 12.19 9.73
N ASP A 449 18.65 13.37 9.45
CA ASP A 449 19.01 14.20 8.29
C ASP A 449 20.52 14.52 8.25
N GLN A 450 21.11 14.89 9.38
CA GLN A 450 22.56 15.13 9.48
C GLN A 450 23.39 13.88 9.18
N ILE A 451 23.01 12.71 9.72
CA ILE A 451 23.72 11.44 9.47
C ILE A 451 23.61 11.06 7.99
N ILE A 452 22.40 11.13 7.45
CA ILE A 452 22.10 10.73 6.07
C ILE A 452 22.85 11.65 5.10
N THR A 453 22.80 12.97 5.31
CA THR A 453 23.55 13.97 4.53
C THR A 453 25.06 13.76 4.63
N GLN A 454 25.60 13.50 5.82
CA GLN A 454 27.02 13.21 6.02
C GLN A 454 27.48 11.96 5.24
N VAL A 455 26.71 10.87 5.33
CA VAL A 455 27.04 9.62 4.61
C VAL A 455 26.90 9.79 3.10
N GLN A 456 25.82 10.44 2.65
CA GLN A 456 25.53 10.64 1.22
C GLN A 456 26.54 11.56 0.54
N LEU A 457 27.06 12.59 1.23
CA LEU A 457 27.98 13.56 0.61
C LEU A 457 29.47 13.24 0.84
N TYR A 458 29.83 12.82 2.05
CA TYR A 458 31.23 12.76 2.48
C TYR A 458 31.67 11.35 2.87
N GLY A 459 30.74 10.46 3.20
CA GLY A 459 31.01 9.18 3.83
C GLY A 459 31.17 9.32 5.36
N MET A 460 31.11 8.19 6.06
CA MET A 460 31.16 8.17 7.53
C MET A 460 32.60 8.10 8.08
N ASP A 461 33.57 7.76 7.23
CA ASP A 461 34.98 7.58 7.59
C ASP A 461 35.59 8.84 8.22
N THR A 462 35.26 10.00 7.65
CA THR A 462 35.77 11.30 8.10
C THR A 462 35.26 11.68 9.48
N LEU A 463 34.08 11.19 9.86
CA LEU A 463 33.46 11.49 11.15
C LEU A 463 34.00 10.61 12.27
N ILE A 464 34.10 9.31 11.99
CA ILE A 464 34.54 8.32 12.99
C ILE A 464 36.09 8.27 13.07
N ASN A 465 36.78 8.89 12.11
CA ASN A 465 38.25 8.88 11.98
C ASN A 465 38.81 7.44 11.87
N THR A 466 38.09 6.60 11.13
CA THR A 466 38.41 5.20 10.84
C THR A 466 37.75 4.77 9.53
N THR A 467 38.13 3.64 8.95
CA THR A 467 37.48 3.14 7.74
C THR A 467 36.11 2.53 8.07
N VAL A 468 35.07 2.98 7.38
CA VAL A 468 33.69 2.49 7.51
C VAL A 468 33.31 1.78 6.22
N LEU A 469 33.09 0.46 6.32
CA LEU A 469 32.80 -0.41 5.17
C LEU A 469 31.30 -0.49 4.85
N TYR A 470 30.45 -0.10 5.80
CA TYR A 470 29.00 -0.23 5.76
C TYR A 470 28.37 0.77 6.72
N THR A 471 27.33 1.47 6.27
CA THR A 471 26.45 2.27 7.12
C THR A 471 25.00 2.00 6.75
N ALA A 472 24.15 1.76 7.73
CA ALA A 472 22.70 1.71 7.57
C ALA A 472 22.01 2.47 8.70
N ILE A 473 20.81 2.99 8.44
CA ILE A 473 20.02 3.75 9.40
C ILE A 473 18.58 3.22 9.48
N LEU A 474 18.05 3.15 10.69
CA LEU A 474 16.61 3.11 10.95
C LEU A 474 16.24 4.45 11.58
N GLU A 475 15.46 5.26 10.86
CA GLU A 475 14.95 6.53 11.36
C GLU A 475 13.80 6.30 12.34
N HIS A 476 13.63 7.19 13.31
CA HIS A 476 12.47 7.18 14.21
C HIS A 476 11.14 7.25 13.42
N SER A 477 11.09 8.11 12.39
CA SER A 477 9.93 8.27 11.49
C SER A 477 9.67 7.11 10.52
N SER A 478 10.38 5.98 10.67
CA SER A 478 10.16 4.77 9.85
C SER A 478 8.83 4.08 10.20
N THR A 479 8.24 3.38 9.23
CA THR A 479 7.09 2.50 9.53
C THR A 479 7.49 1.38 10.50
N PRO A 480 6.66 1.02 11.49
CA PRO A 480 7.00 -0.04 12.44
C PRO A 480 7.31 -1.37 11.76
N GLY A 481 8.36 -2.06 12.21
CA GLY A 481 8.88 -3.27 11.57
C GLY A 481 9.69 -3.01 10.28
N ALA A 482 10.08 -1.76 10.01
CA ALA A 482 11.09 -1.47 8.99
C ALA A 482 12.48 -1.97 9.42
N GLU A 483 13.22 -2.48 8.45
CA GLU A 483 14.63 -2.86 8.60
C GLU A 483 15.56 -1.66 8.35
N PRO A 484 16.76 -1.60 8.95
CA PRO A 484 17.73 -0.55 8.70
C PRO A 484 18.08 -0.41 7.21
N THR A 485 17.87 0.78 6.66
CA THR A 485 18.14 1.10 5.25
C THR A 485 19.62 1.39 5.04
N VAL A 486 20.26 0.69 4.10
CA VAL A 486 21.68 0.88 3.77
C VAL A 486 21.86 2.23 3.06
N LEU A 487 22.76 3.05 3.57
CA LEU A 487 23.06 4.36 3.02
C LEU A 487 24.19 4.25 1.98
N GLN A 488 23.97 4.86 0.82
CA GLN A 488 24.96 4.94 -0.26
C GLN A 488 25.51 6.36 -0.34
N LYS A 489 26.82 6.47 -0.61
CA LYS A 489 27.45 7.76 -0.92
C LYS A 489 27.13 8.14 -2.37
N VAL A 490 26.64 9.35 -2.57
CA VAL A 490 26.31 9.92 -3.89
C VAL A 490 27.60 10.13 -4.70
N GLY A 491 27.61 9.61 -5.92
CA GLY A 491 28.72 9.78 -6.87
C GLY A 491 28.41 10.78 -7.97
N SER A 492 27.21 10.72 -8.57
CA SER A 492 26.82 11.64 -9.65
C SER A 492 25.30 11.84 -9.77
N MET A 493 24.92 12.90 -10.48
CA MET A 493 23.53 13.17 -10.88
C MET A 493 23.45 13.23 -12.40
N LEU A 494 22.38 12.68 -12.99
CA LEU A 494 22.19 12.57 -14.44
C LEU A 494 20.81 13.09 -14.87
N LEU A 495 20.77 13.92 -15.92
CA LEU A 495 19.52 14.34 -16.56
C LEU A 495 19.13 13.29 -17.61
N THR A 496 18.27 12.35 -17.22
CA THR A 496 17.90 11.18 -18.04
C THR A 496 16.83 11.47 -19.08
N SER A 497 15.99 12.48 -18.83
CA SER A 497 15.05 13.07 -19.80
C SER A 497 15.33 14.56 -19.89
N HIS A 498 15.57 15.08 -21.10
CA HIS A 498 15.69 16.52 -21.33
C HIS A 498 14.33 17.12 -21.73
N PRO A 499 14.02 18.38 -21.35
CA PRO A 499 12.80 19.03 -21.80
C PRO A 499 12.77 19.21 -23.32
N PHE A 500 11.61 19.00 -23.94
CA PHE A 500 11.45 19.10 -25.40
C PHE A 500 10.02 19.51 -25.82
N ASP A 501 9.88 20.00 -27.07
CA ASP A 501 8.62 20.49 -27.68
C ASP A 501 7.98 21.59 -26.80
N GLY A 502 8.80 22.60 -26.46
CA GLY A 502 8.40 23.74 -25.62
C GLY A 502 7.62 24.78 -26.40
N ARG A 503 6.58 25.34 -25.80
CA ARG A 503 5.79 26.45 -26.34
C ARG A 503 5.54 27.50 -25.27
N GLU A 504 5.49 28.75 -25.69
CA GLU A 504 5.18 29.90 -24.84
C GLU A 504 3.95 29.64 -23.93
N ASN A 505 4.14 29.77 -22.61
CA ASN A 505 3.12 29.55 -21.57
C ASN A 505 2.50 28.14 -21.59
N ARG A 506 3.27 27.12 -21.98
CA ARG A 506 2.88 25.71 -21.91
C ARG A 506 3.98 24.85 -21.25
N PRO A 507 3.60 23.81 -20.50
CA PRO A 507 4.53 22.78 -20.07
C PRO A 507 5.27 22.17 -21.27
N PHE A 508 6.53 21.81 -21.08
CA PHE A 508 7.25 20.96 -22.02
C PHE A 508 6.52 19.62 -22.18
N ARG A 509 6.37 19.16 -23.42
CA ARG A 509 5.68 17.90 -23.71
C ARG A 509 6.45 16.68 -23.19
N VAL A 510 7.77 16.76 -23.22
CA VAL A 510 8.67 15.85 -22.50
C VAL A 510 9.16 16.64 -21.30
N GLN A 511 8.85 16.17 -20.10
CA GLN A 511 9.32 16.78 -18.85
C GLN A 511 10.74 16.28 -18.49
N PRO A 512 11.53 17.08 -17.76
CA PRO A 512 12.83 16.66 -17.27
C PRO A 512 12.71 15.60 -16.16
N VAL A 513 13.62 14.62 -16.20
CA VAL A 513 13.73 13.56 -15.18
C VAL A 513 15.19 13.39 -14.80
N LEU A 514 15.51 13.64 -13.53
CA LEU A 514 16.86 13.58 -12.97
C LEU A 514 17.00 12.33 -12.10
N LYS A 515 18.18 11.71 -12.13
CA LYS A 515 18.51 10.54 -11.31
C LYS A 515 19.83 10.72 -10.59
N VAL A 516 19.92 10.20 -9.36
CA VAL A 516 21.13 10.23 -8.53
C VAL A 516 21.71 8.82 -8.43
N HIS A 517 23.00 8.72 -8.71
CA HIS A 517 23.78 7.47 -8.78
C HIS A 517 24.92 7.51 -7.74
N ASP A 518 25.28 6.35 -7.20
CA ASP A 518 26.37 6.19 -6.24
C ASP A 518 27.75 6.14 -6.93
N GLU A 519 28.82 5.94 -6.16
CA GLU A 519 30.19 5.82 -6.70
C GLU A 519 30.41 4.56 -7.59
N ASN A 520 29.45 3.63 -7.65
CA ASN A 520 29.48 2.42 -8.49
C ASN A 520 28.57 2.52 -9.75
N ASP A 521 27.91 3.67 -9.97
CA ASP A 521 26.89 3.90 -11.01
C ASP A 521 25.54 3.18 -10.77
N ASP A 522 25.27 2.73 -9.53
CA ASP A 522 23.97 2.21 -9.11
C ASP A 522 23.07 3.35 -8.59
N VAL A 523 21.74 3.28 -8.83
CA VAL A 523 20.80 4.33 -8.38
C VAL A 523 20.70 4.37 -6.85
N VAL A 524 20.82 5.56 -6.27
CA VAL A 524 20.67 5.80 -4.82
C VAL A 524 19.17 5.80 -4.47
N ASN A 525 18.62 4.63 -4.14
CA ASN A 525 17.18 4.45 -3.89
C ASN A 525 16.66 5.14 -2.62
N TYR A 526 17.54 5.67 -1.77
CA TYR A 526 17.18 6.36 -0.54
C TYR A 526 18.09 7.59 -0.40
N LEU A 527 17.50 8.78 -0.55
CA LEU A 527 18.19 10.04 -0.81
C LEU A 527 17.55 11.19 0.00
N GLY A 528 18.25 11.66 1.04
CA GLY A 528 17.66 12.41 2.15
C GLY A 528 16.89 11.54 3.15
N ALA A 529 16.52 12.14 4.27
CA ALA A 529 15.70 11.54 5.33
C ALA A 529 14.22 11.49 4.94
N ILE A 530 13.41 10.65 5.60
CA ILE A 530 11.96 10.50 5.29
C ILE A 530 11.22 11.84 5.31
N ASN A 531 11.49 12.68 6.31
CA ASN A 531 10.81 13.98 6.50
C ASN A 531 11.52 15.14 5.78
N THR A 532 12.77 14.96 5.35
CA THR A 532 13.59 15.96 4.64
C THR A 532 14.32 15.36 3.43
N PRO A 533 13.58 14.86 2.42
CA PRO A 533 14.18 14.32 1.19
C PRO A 533 14.97 15.39 0.41
N TRP A 534 15.85 14.95 -0.50
CA TRP A 534 16.55 15.91 -1.37
C TRP A 534 15.56 16.66 -2.28
N GLN A 535 15.82 17.93 -2.56
CA GLN A 535 15.02 18.78 -3.45
C GLN A 535 15.88 19.50 -4.47
N ILE A 536 15.35 19.68 -5.68
CA ILE A 536 16.04 20.30 -6.81
C ILE A 536 15.19 21.39 -7.44
N GLU A 537 15.79 22.58 -7.63
CA GLU A 537 15.15 23.75 -8.26
C GLU A 537 15.62 23.90 -9.71
N ALA A 538 14.69 24.18 -10.60
CA ALA A 538 14.93 24.57 -11.98
C ALA A 538 15.02 26.10 -12.10
N SER A 539 15.98 26.62 -12.86
CA SER A 539 16.13 28.05 -13.14
C SER A 539 16.63 28.29 -14.58
N ILE A 540 16.33 29.45 -15.17
CA ILE A 540 16.87 29.81 -16.50
C ILE A 540 18.32 30.27 -16.30
N LYS A 541 19.29 29.49 -16.80
CA LYS A 541 20.72 29.82 -16.74
C LYS A 541 21.12 30.84 -17.80
N SER A 542 20.57 30.67 -19.00
CA SER A 542 20.75 31.59 -20.12
C SER A 542 19.57 31.49 -21.08
N GLY A 543 19.11 32.61 -21.62
CA GLY A 543 17.97 32.68 -22.51
C GLY A 543 18.17 33.67 -23.65
N SER A 544 17.23 33.67 -24.59
CA SER A 544 17.15 34.66 -25.67
C SER A 544 16.43 35.95 -25.26
N ASP A 545 15.66 35.92 -24.16
CA ASP A 545 15.00 37.06 -23.53
C ASP A 545 15.30 37.04 -22.02
N ASP A 546 15.93 38.10 -21.52
CA ASP A 546 16.26 38.30 -20.09
C ASP A 546 15.01 38.55 -19.22
N GLN A 547 13.82 38.64 -19.82
CA GLN A 547 12.53 38.77 -19.13
C GLN A 547 11.72 37.46 -19.13
N ALA A 548 12.29 36.37 -19.63
CA ALA A 548 11.68 35.04 -19.55
C ALA A 548 11.70 34.49 -18.12
N SER A 549 10.68 33.72 -17.78
CA SER A 549 10.51 33.04 -16.50
C SER A 549 10.03 31.60 -16.70
N LEU A 550 10.33 30.74 -15.73
CA LEU A 550 9.79 29.38 -15.70
C LEU A 550 8.35 29.39 -15.20
N THR A 551 7.55 28.47 -15.74
CA THR A 551 6.14 28.29 -15.39
C THR A 551 5.89 26.86 -14.92
N GLY A 552 4.88 26.66 -14.07
CA GLY A 552 4.57 25.34 -13.49
C GLY A 552 5.46 25.01 -12.30
N GLU A 553 5.63 23.71 -12.07
CA GLU A 553 6.53 23.11 -11.09
C GLU A 553 7.98 23.49 -11.39
N THR A 554 8.59 24.24 -10.48
CA THR A 554 9.99 24.71 -10.55
C THR A 554 10.88 24.09 -9.49
N VAL A 555 10.30 23.37 -8.52
CA VAL A 555 11.01 22.57 -7.52
C VAL A 555 10.43 21.17 -7.53
N ALA A 556 11.29 20.15 -7.61
CA ALA A 556 10.93 18.75 -7.52
C ALA A 556 11.63 18.07 -6.34
N THR A 557 10.96 17.11 -5.72
CA THR A 557 11.51 16.28 -4.63
C THR A 557 12.01 14.95 -5.19
N PHE A 558 13.16 14.47 -4.73
CA PHE A 558 13.63 13.14 -5.10
C PHE A 558 12.86 12.04 -4.37
N VAL A 559 12.36 11.06 -5.13
CA VAL A 559 11.72 9.85 -4.64
C VAL A 559 12.42 8.65 -5.28
N HIS A 560 12.92 7.71 -4.47
CA HIS A 560 13.77 6.60 -4.93
C HIS A 560 14.98 7.04 -5.78
N GLY A 561 15.60 8.19 -5.44
CA GLY A 561 16.72 8.76 -6.18
C GLY A 561 16.36 9.40 -7.52
N ILE A 562 15.07 9.60 -7.81
CA ILE A 562 14.54 10.18 -9.06
C ILE A 562 13.74 11.45 -8.74
N ALA A 563 14.03 12.55 -9.41
CA ALA A 563 13.19 13.75 -9.41
C ALA A 563 12.54 13.90 -10.79
N GLU A 564 11.20 13.90 -10.83
CA GLU A 564 10.40 14.10 -12.04
C GLU A 564 9.64 15.42 -11.92
N PHE A 565 9.69 16.24 -12.96
CA PHE A 565 8.84 17.43 -13.07
C PHE A 565 7.57 17.05 -13.84
N SER A 566 6.44 17.68 -13.50
CA SER A 566 5.13 17.34 -14.07
C SER A 566 4.63 18.36 -15.10
N ASP A 567 4.86 19.66 -14.89
CA ASP A 567 4.33 20.71 -15.75
C ASP A 567 5.29 21.91 -16.00
N LEU A 568 6.60 21.74 -15.81
CA LEU A 568 7.62 22.77 -16.08
C LEU A 568 7.50 23.29 -17.52
N GLY A 569 7.57 24.61 -17.69
CA GLY A 569 7.54 25.32 -18.98
C GLY A 569 8.24 26.69 -18.93
N VAL A 570 8.13 27.47 -20.02
CA VAL A 570 8.70 28.83 -20.14
C VAL A 570 7.63 29.78 -20.67
N ASP A 571 7.55 30.98 -20.09
CA ASP A 571 6.55 32.00 -20.40
C ASP A 571 6.74 32.73 -21.75
N ARG A 572 7.85 32.48 -22.46
CA ARG A 572 8.29 33.20 -23.66
C ARG A 572 8.99 32.32 -24.70
N PRO A 573 8.85 32.63 -26.00
CA PRO A 573 9.59 31.97 -27.07
C PRO A 573 11.08 32.33 -27.03
N GLY A 574 11.92 31.50 -27.64
CA GLY A 574 13.37 31.70 -27.68
C GLY A 574 14.16 30.40 -27.51
N ASP A 575 15.48 30.53 -27.44
CA ASP A 575 16.39 29.45 -27.09
C ASP A 575 16.86 29.63 -25.64
N TYR A 576 16.73 28.57 -24.82
CA TYR A 576 17.01 28.59 -23.38
C TYR A 576 17.86 27.40 -22.93
N VAL A 577 18.65 27.60 -21.87
CA VAL A 577 19.28 26.54 -21.08
C VAL A 577 18.75 26.66 -19.66
N ILE A 578 18.20 25.56 -19.15
CA ILE A 578 17.69 25.45 -17.78
C ILE A 578 18.78 24.77 -16.94
N GLU A 579 19.11 25.36 -15.80
CA GLU A 579 19.94 24.77 -14.75
C GLU A 579 19.03 24.14 -13.70
N PHE A 580 19.29 22.88 -13.36
CA PHE A 580 18.72 22.20 -12.21
C PHE A 580 19.78 22.15 -11.11
N LYS A 581 19.46 22.71 -9.94
CA LYS A 581 20.38 22.83 -8.82
C LYS A 581 19.74 22.28 -7.56
N VAL A 582 20.43 21.36 -6.87
CA VAL A 582 19.96 20.85 -5.58
C VAL A 582 19.90 22.01 -4.57
N ILE A 583 18.76 22.16 -3.91
CA ILE A 583 18.50 23.20 -2.90
C ILE A 583 18.38 22.62 -1.48
N HIS A 584 18.09 21.32 -1.37
CA HIS A 584 18.09 20.58 -0.12
C HIS A 584 18.79 19.22 -0.31
N PRO A 585 19.72 18.81 0.56
CA PRO A 585 20.33 19.58 1.65
C PRO A 585 21.22 20.72 1.12
N ALA A 586 21.52 21.73 1.94
CA ALA A 586 22.25 22.92 1.52
C ALA A 586 23.71 22.61 1.11
N GLU A 587 24.28 21.59 1.71
CA GLU A 587 25.61 21.01 1.46
C GLU A 587 25.71 20.40 0.06
N ALA A 588 24.59 19.96 -0.52
CA ALA A 588 24.51 19.35 -1.86
C ALA A 588 24.34 20.38 -2.99
N THR A 589 24.38 21.69 -2.71
CA THR A 589 24.17 22.76 -3.71
C THR A 589 25.23 22.83 -4.83
N ASN A 590 26.28 22.00 -4.77
CA ASN A 590 27.24 21.77 -5.83
C ASN A 590 26.76 20.76 -6.90
N TYR A 591 25.72 19.97 -6.63
CA TYR A 591 25.08 19.11 -7.62
C TYR A 591 24.18 19.96 -8.53
N THR A 592 24.74 20.33 -9.67
CA THR A 592 24.06 21.08 -10.74
C THR A 592 24.09 20.31 -12.05
N LEU A 593 23.01 20.43 -12.82
CA LEU A 593 22.90 19.92 -14.18
C LEU A 593 22.28 20.96 -15.10
N GLU A 594 22.59 20.85 -16.38
CA GLU A 594 22.09 21.76 -17.41
C GLU A 594 21.38 20.98 -18.50
N THR A 595 20.33 21.58 -19.06
CA THR A 595 19.73 21.08 -20.30
C THR A 595 20.66 21.30 -21.48
N ASN A 596 20.46 20.53 -22.55
CA ASN A 596 20.85 21.00 -23.87
C ASN A 596 20.05 22.28 -24.21
N LEU A 597 20.42 22.98 -25.28
CA LEU A 597 19.66 24.15 -25.74
C LEU A 597 18.23 23.75 -26.14
N ILE A 598 17.23 24.34 -25.46
CA ILE A 598 15.81 24.09 -25.68
C ILE A 598 15.24 25.22 -26.53
N ARG A 599 14.60 24.87 -27.65
CA ARG A 599 13.76 25.80 -28.41
C ARG A 599 12.36 25.86 -27.79
N VAL A 600 11.93 27.06 -27.42
CA VAL A 600 10.54 27.38 -27.09
C VAL A 600 9.93 28.11 -28.28
N GLU A 601 8.89 27.53 -28.87
CA GLU A 601 8.14 28.16 -29.97
C GLU A 601 7.10 29.16 -29.46
N ASN A 602 6.66 30.05 -30.35
CA ASN A 602 5.49 30.89 -30.13
C ASN A 602 4.25 30.04 -29.81
N ARG A 603 3.30 30.63 -29.06
CA ARG A 603 2.01 30.02 -28.76
C ARG A 603 1.29 29.63 -30.05
N LEU A 604 0.76 28.40 -30.14
CA LEU A 604 0.08 27.94 -31.36
C LEU A 604 -1.38 28.40 -31.38
N LEU A 605 -1.75 29.18 -32.39
CA LEU A 605 -3.05 29.85 -32.50
C LEU A 605 -3.76 29.52 -33.82
N GLU A 606 -5.08 29.37 -33.78
CA GLU A 606 -5.95 29.35 -34.96
C GLU A 606 -7.08 30.39 -34.78
N VAL A 607 -7.62 30.88 -35.91
CA VAL A 607 -8.81 31.73 -35.95
C VAL A 607 -10.07 30.89 -36.16
N GLN A 608 -10.97 30.89 -35.19
CA GLN A 608 -12.33 30.39 -35.34
C GLN A 608 -13.26 31.52 -35.83
N GLY A 609 -14.25 31.19 -36.65
CA GLY A 609 -15.21 32.16 -37.17
C GLY A 609 -16.65 31.66 -37.17
N GLU A 610 -17.57 32.58 -36.93
CA GLU A 610 -19.00 32.32 -36.69
C GLU A 610 -19.85 33.35 -37.46
N ILE A 611 -20.82 32.88 -38.25
CA ILE A 611 -21.71 33.72 -39.06
C ILE A 611 -23.07 33.82 -38.35
N HIS A 612 -23.41 35.00 -37.85
CA HIS A 612 -24.65 35.25 -37.10
C HIS A 612 -25.84 35.63 -37.99
N THR A 613 -25.57 36.04 -39.23
CA THR A 613 -26.59 36.32 -40.26
C THR A 613 -26.48 35.35 -41.44
N PRO A 614 -26.90 34.08 -41.31
CA PRO A 614 -26.99 33.17 -42.45
C PRO A 614 -27.99 33.70 -43.49
N ASP A 615 -27.75 33.36 -44.77
CA ASP A 615 -28.56 33.73 -45.93
C ASP A 615 -28.91 35.24 -46.00
N GLY A 616 -27.95 36.09 -45.62
CA GLY A 616 -28.11 37.54 -45.55
C GLY A 616 -28.59 38.20 -46.86
N LEU A 617 -29.09 39.42 -46.81
CA LEU A 617 -29.56 40.11 -48.02
C LEU A 617 -28.44 40.90 -48.70
N VAL A 618 -28.44 40.89 -50.03
CA VAL A 618 -27.52 41.70 -50.85
C VAL A 618 -27.59 43.18 -50.44
N ASN A 619 -26.42 43.81 -50.31
CA ASN A 619 -26.22 45.18 -49.81
C ASN A 619 -26.80 45.48 -48.41
N SER A 620 -27.16 44.46 -47.63
CA SER A 620 -27.59 44.62 -46.23
C SER A 620 -26.44 44.30 -45.25
N PRO A 621 -26.47 44.84 -44.02
CA PRO A 621 -25.48 44.51 -42.98
C PRO A 621 -25.47 43.01 -42.66
N LEU A 622 -24.27 42.43 -42.59
CA LEU A 622 -24.00 41.06 -42.17
C LEU A 622 -23.20 41.06 -40.86
N HIS A 623 -23.53 40.13 -39.96
CA HIS A 623 -22.84 39.95 -38.69
C HIS A 623 -21.97 38.69 -38.69
N VAL A 624 -20.66 38.89 -38.49
CA VAL A 624 -19.66 37.83 -38.33
C VAL A 624 -18.86 38.11 -37.06
N SER A 625 -18.49 37.05 -36.33
CA SER A 625 -17.52 37.15 -35.23
C SER A 625 -16.36 36.18 -35.41
N LEU A 626 -15.17 36.59 -34.97
CA LEU A 626 -13.95 35.79 -35.00
C LEU A 626 -13.30 35.76 -33.62
N SER A 627 -12.66 34.64 -33.27
CA SER A 627 -11.92 34.48 -32.00
C SER A 627 -10.66 33.65 -32.20
N LEU A 628 -9.69 33.83 -31.30
CA LEU A 628 -8.49 32.99 -31.23
C LEU A 628 -8.76 31.74 -30.39
N VAL A 629 -8.32 30.59 -30.89
CA VAL A 629 -8.42 29.29 -30.23
C VAL A 629 -7.09 28.56 -30.31
N GLU A 630 -6.86 27.63 -29.38
CA GLU A 630 -5.73 26.70 -29.46
C GLU A 630 -6.16 25.38 -30.13
N PRO A 631 -5.54 24.94 -31.24
CA PRO A 631 -6.04 23.84 -32.07
C PRO A 631 -6.27 22.50 -31.35
N HIS A 632 -5.53 22.25 -30.27
CA HIS A 632 -5.55 20.96 -29.56
C HIS A 632 -6.53 20.90 -28.39
N LEU A 633 -6.97 22.04 -27.84
CA LEU A 633 -8.01 22.09 -26.80
C LEU A 633 -9.37 22.48 -27.35
N GLY A 634 -9.43 23.21 -28.48
CA GLY A 634 -10.67 23.84 -28.97
C GLY A 634 -11.20 24.95 -28.04
N SER A 635 -10.47 25.30 -26.99
CA SER A 635 -10.80 26.37 -26.06
C SER A 635 -10.40 27.73 -26.61
N LEU A 636 -11.22 28.74 -26.30
CA LEU A 636 -10.88 30.14 -26.49
C LEU A 636 -9.60 30.50 -25.73
N VAL A 637 -8.75 31.32 -26.35
CA VAL A 637 -7.62 31.95 -25.66
C VAL A 637 -8.18 33.01 -24.71
N SER A 638 -8.10 32.75 -23.40
CA SER A 638 -8.71 33.61 -22.36
C SER A 638 -7.90 34.86 -22.02
N ASP A 639 -6.58 34.78 -22.11
CA ASP A 639 -5.69 35.93 -22.07
C ASP A 639 -5.20 36.19 -23.49
N ILE A 640 -5.79 37.19 -24.15
CA ILE A 640 -5.37 37.66 -25.48
C ILE A 640 -4.38 38.84 -25.44
N GLU A 641 -4.17 39.44 -24.27
CA GLU A 641 -3.31 40.62 -24.10
C GLU A 641 -1.91 40.25 -23.57
N TRP A 642 -1.60 38.95 -23.45
CA TRP A 642 -0.29 38.46 -23.01
C TRP A 642 0.85 39.21 -23.71
N ARG A 643 1.84 39.66 -22.94
CA ARG A 643 2.96 40.50 -23.42
C ARG A 643 2.53 41.80 -24.14
N ASN A 644 1.36 42.35 -23.83
CA ASN A 644 0.71 43.51 -24.47
C ASN A 644 0.34 43.28 -25.96
N HIS A 645 -0.01 42.05 -26.33
CA HIS A 645 -0.50 41.77 -27.69
C HIS A 645 -1.83 42.48 -27.97
N THR A 646 -1.92 43.10 -29.15
CA THR A 646 -3.17 43.65 -29.69
C THR A 646 -3.44 43.04 -31.07
N TRP A 647 -4.71 42.87 -31.43
CA TRP A 647 -5.12 42.05 -32.58
C TRP A 647 -6.03 42.81 -33.53
N ALA A 648 -5.53 43.11 -34.71
CA ALA A 648 -6.30 43.70 -35.80
C ALA A 648 -6.80 42.61 -36.76
N VAL A 649 -8.00 42.80 -37.31
CA VAL A 649 -8.60 41.88 -38.27
C VAL A 649 -9.12 42.64 -39.48
N THR A 650 -8.76 42.19 -40.68
CA THR A 650 -9.23 42.76 -41.95
C THR A 650 -9.94 41.72 -42.80
N ALA A 651 -11.09 42.10 -43.39
CA ALA A 651 -11.91 41.28 -44.26
C ALA A 651 -11.72 41.65 -45.74
N SER A 652 -11.57 40.65 -46.60
CA SER A 652 -11.35 40.81 -48.04
C SER A 652 -12.04 39.69 -48.83
N ILE A 653 -12.30 39.90 -50.12
CA ILE A 653 -12.75 38.81 -50.99
C ILE A 653 -11.53 37.92 -51.27
N SER A 654 -11.63 36.62 -50.96
CA SER A 654 -10.51 35.68 -51.07
C SER A 654 -10.12 35.41 -52.53
N ASP A 655 -11.09 35.39 -53.43
CA ASP A 655 -10.91 35.11 -54.85
C ASP A 655 -11.94 35.89 -55.70
N PRO A 656 -11.54 37.00 -56.36
CA PRO A 656 -12.41 37.76 -57.25
C PRO A 656 -12.86 37.02 -58.52
N ASP A 657 -12.14 35.99 -58.96
CA ASP A 657 -12.56 35.17 -60.11
C ASP A 657 -13.71 34.21 -59.73
N VAL A 658 -13.96 34.01 -58.43
CA VAL A 658 -15.03 33.16 -57.89
C VAL A 658 -16.26 34.00 -57.49
N TYR A 659 -16.05 35.24 -57.06
CA TYR A 659 -17.09 36.20 -56.70
C TYR A 659 -16.72 37.61 -57.21
N ASP A 660 -17.39 38.05 -58.28
CA ASP A 660 -17.16 39.34 -58.97
C ASP A 660 -17.88 40.55 -58.33
N GLY A 661 -18.57 40.33 -57.20
CA GLY A 661 -19.19 41.40 -56.42
C GLY A 661 -18.16 42.18 -55.60
N THR A 662 -18.65 43.13 -54.80
CA THR A 662 -17.82 44.00 -53.96
C THR A 662 -18.13 43.81 -52.48
N LEU A 663 -17.09 43.71 -51.65
CA LEU A 663 -17.18 43.77 -50.20
C LEU A 663 -17.09 45.24 -49.74
N THR A 664 -18.09 45.71 -49.01
CA THR A 664 -18.24 47.11 -48.57
C THR A 664 -18.75 47.19 -47.13
N GLY A 665 -18.84 48.41 -46.58
CA GLY A 665 -19.17 48.62 -45.17
C GLY A 665 -17.93 48.59 -44.28
N VAL A 666 -18.01 47.98 -43.10
CA VAL A 666 -16.90 47.89 -42.13
C VAL A 666 -16.06 46.64 -42.41
N THR A 667 -14.93 46.80 -43.08
CA THR A 667 -14.01 45.71 -43.46
C THR A 667 -12.79 45.55 -42.55
N SER A 668 -12.73 46.29 -41.43
CA SER A 668 -11.70 46.13 -40.39
C SER A 668 -12.32 46.15 -38.99
N SER A 669 -11.79 45.34 -38.09
CA SER A 669 -12.19 45.25 -36.69
C SER A 669 -10.97 44.90 -35.81
N THR A 670 -11.13 44.85 -34.50
CA THR A 670 -10.11 44.41 -33.53
C THR A 670 -10.71 43.35 -32.62
N ILE A 671 -9.90 42.40 -32.14
CA ILE A 671 -10.37 41.47 -31.10
C ILE A 671 -10.44 42.23 -29.77
N ASP A 672 -11.61 42.27 -29.16
CA ASP A 672 -11.85 42.91 -27.87
C ASP A 672 -11.34 42.02 -26.72
N PRO A 673 -10.41 42.50 -25.87
CA PRO A 673 -9.90 41.75 -24.71
C PRO A 673 -10.98 41.24 -23.76
N ALA A 674 -12.07 41.99 -23.57
CA ALA A 674 -13.11 41.62 -22.62
C ALA A 674 -13.99 40.44 -23.10
N THR A 675 -14.03 40.19 -24.41
CA THR A 675 -14.90 39.17 -25.03
C THR A 675 -14.14 38.10 -25.82
N GLY A 676 -12.84 38.28 -26.07
CA GLY A 676 -12.02 37.40 -26.91
C GLY A 676 -12.47 37.37 -28.38
N LYS A 677 -13.32 38.31 -28.82
CA LYS A 677 -13.95 38.31 -30.14
C LYS A 677 -13.73 39.62 -30.90
N ALA A 678 -13.45 39.52 -32.20
CA ALA A 678 -13.63 40.61 -33.15
C ALA A 678 -15.03 40.51 -33.76
N HIS A 679 -15.75 41.63 -33.79
CA HIS A 679 -17.09 41.70 -34.40
C HIS A 679 -17.09 42.56 -35.65
N PHE A 680 -17.71 42.03 -36.70
CA PHE A 680 -18.03 42.72 -37.93
C PHE A 680 -19.55 42.85 -37.99
N LEU A 681 -20.10 44.04 -37.75
CA LEU A 681 -21.55 44.28 -37.64
C LEU A 681 -22.17 44.87 -38.92
N ASP A 682 -21.34 45.30 -39.87
CA ASP A 682 -21.78 45.93 -41.12
C ASP A 682 -20.89 45.55 -42.31
N LEU A 683 -20.61 44.25 -42.48
CA LEU A 683 -20.08 43.75 -43.76
C LEU A 683 -21.21 43.69 -44.78
N ARG A 684 -20.97 44.12 -46.02
CA ARG A 684 -21.97 44.12 -47.10
C ARG A 684 -21.39 43.57 -48.39
N LEU A 685 -22.17 42.70 -49.03
CA LEU A 685 -21.83 42.02 -50.28
C LEU A 685 -22.84 42.42 -51.36
N SER A 686 -22.36 42.83 -52.53
CA SER A 686 -23.20 43.50 -53.56
C SER A 686 -23.81 42.59 -54.63
N ARG A 687 -23.45 41.30 -54.66
CA ARG A 687 -24.05 40.26 -55.51
C ARG A 687 -24.54 39.07 -54.67
N SER A 688 -25.61 38.41 -55.11
CA SER A 688 -26.11 37.16 -54.53
C SER A 688 -25.24 35.95 -54.89
N GLY A 689 -25.24 34.92 -54.05
CA GLY A 689 -24.38 33.74 -54.14
C GLY A 689 -23.60 33.51 -52.84
N ILE A 690 -22.54 32.71 -52.87
CA ILE A 690 -21.53 32.65 -51.80
C ILE A 690 -20.37 33.59 -52.17
N CYS A 691 -19.94 34.41 -51.22
CA CYS A 691 -18.62 35.03 -51.26
C CYS A 691 -17.65 34.31 -50.30
N PRO A 692 -16.50 33.79 -50.76
CA PRO A 692 -15.44 33.34 -49.86
C PRO A 692 -14.73 34.58 -49.30
N VAL A 693 -15.05 34.97 -48.07
CA VAL A 693 -14.46 36.14 -47.41
C VAL A 693 -13.24 35.69 -46.60
N LYS A 694 -12.07 36.18 -46.98
CA LYS A 694 -10.81 35.99 -46.27
C LYS A 694 -10.65 37.04 -45.18
N PHE A 695 -10.62 36.58 -43.94
CA PHE A 695 -10.26 37.35 -42.76
C PHE A 695 -8.77 37.11 -42.46
N THR A 696 -8.01 38.20 -42.38
CA THR A 696 -6.59 38.18 -41.99
C THR A 696 -6.48 38.82 -40.63
N VAL A 697 -5.99 38.07 -39.65
CA VAL A 697 -5.74 38.51 -38.27
C VAL A 697 -4.25 38.74 -38.09
N THR A 698 -3.87 39.93 -37.66
CA THR A 698 -2.47 40.34 -37.45
C THR A 698 -2.29 40.85 -36.03
N SER A 699 -1.24 40.39 -35.36
CA SER A 699 -0.89 40.87 -34.03
C SER A 699 0.02 42.12 -34.07
N THR A 700 0.04 42.88 -32.98
CA THR A 700 1.13 43.80 -32.62
C THR A 700 1.56 43.48 -31.19
N PRO A 701 2.82 43.08 -30.91
CA PRO A 701 3.95 42.88 -31.84
C PRO A 701 3.65 41.93 -33.02
N ALA A 702 4.37 42.10 -34.13
CA ALA A 702 4.08 41.46 -35.42
C ALA A 702 4.57 39.99 -35.50
N GLU A 703 4.14 39.17 -34.54
CA GLU A 703 4.52 37.76 -34.38
C GLU A 703 3.56 36.79 -35.08
N TYR A 704 2.30 37.20 -35.29
CA TYR A 704 1.24 36.37 -35.85
C TYR A 704 0.58 37.02 -37.07
N VAL A 705 0.47 36.25 -38.14
CA VAL A 705 -0.39 36.50 -39.30
C VAL A 705 -1.20 35.24 -39.53
N LEU A 706 -2.49 35.28 -39.16
CA LEU A 706 -3.39 34.13 -39.21
C LEU A 706 -4.52 34.41 -40.22
N GLU A 707 -4.98 33.39 -40.92
CA GLU A 707 -5.97 33.55 -41.99
C GLU A 707 -7.15 32.59 -41.80
N LYS A 708 -8.37 33.07 -42.02
CA LYS A 708 -9.59 32.24 -42.07
C LYS A 708 -10.47 32.67 -43.22
N VAL A 709 -10.86 31.72 -44.07
CA VAL A 709 -11.86 31.95 -45.11
C VAL A 709 -13.21 31.45 -44.60
N LEU A 710 -14.24 32.29 -44.69
CA LEU A 710 -15.64 31.92 -44.41
C LEU A 710 -16.46 32.03 -45.69
N GLU A 711 -17.27 31.01 -45.96
CA GLU A 711 -18.22 31.00 -47.08
C GLU A 711 -19.51 31.72 -46.68
N ILE A 712 -19.64 33.00 -47.05
CA ILE A 712 -20.78 33.84 -46.66
C ILE A 712 -21.82 33.84 -47.79
N ALA A 713 -22.96 33.18 -47.54
CA ALA A 713 -24.09 33.13 -48.47
C ALA A 713 -25.00 34.37 -48.37
N VAL A 714 -25.40 34.91 -49.53
CA VAL A 714 -26.17 36.14 -49.65
C VAL A 714 -27.24 36.00 -50.74
N LEU A 715 -28.47 36.41 -50.45
CA LEU A 715 -29.63 36.28 -51.32
C LEU A 715 -30.19 37.64 -51.74
N THR A 716 -30.82 37.71 -52.91
CA THR A 716 -31.73 38.82 -53.24
C THR A 716 -33.04 38.70 -52.46
N SER A 717 -33.76 39.80 -52.31
CA SER A 717 -35.11 39.80 -51.69
C SER A 717 -36.12 38.93 -52.45
N ALA A 718 -35.92 38.73 -53.76
CA ALA A 718 -36.74 37.80 -54.56
C ALA A 718 -36.44 36.34 -54.18
N GLN A 719 -35.16 35.97 -54.09
CA GLN A 719 -34.69 34.62 -53.74
C GLN A 719 -35.07 34.21 -52.31
N ARG A 720 -34.96 35.13 -51.34
CA ARG A 720 -35.36 34.87 -49.95
C ARG A 720 -36.85 34.56 -49.81
N ASN A 721 -37.70 35.23 -50.59
CA ASN A 721 -39.16 35.09 -50.52
C ASN A 721 -39.75 34.14 -51.58
N LEU A 722 -38.90 33.43 -52.33
CA LEU A 722 -39.31 32.52 -53.40
C LEU A 722 -39.93 31.23 -52.80
N PRO A 723 -41.11 30.77 -53.27
CA PRO A 723 -41.70 29.50 -52.85
C PRO A 723 -40.75 28.31 -53.10
N ARG A 724 -40.73 27.36 -52.16
CA ARG A 724 -39.92 26.13 -52.20
C ARG A 724 -40.83 24.93 -52.50
N GLU A 725 -41.31 24.86 -53.72
CA GLU A 725 -42.25 23.82 -54.19
C GLU A 725 -41.54 22.54 -54.61
N LYS A 726 -40.33 22.70 -55.18
CA LYS A 726 -39.51 21.63 -55.73
C LYS A 726 -38.06 21.81 -55.30
N SER A 727 -37.41 20.69 -54.96
CA SER A 727 -35.98 20.59 -54.71
C SER A 727 -35.39 19.59 -55.70
N SER A 728 -34.15 19.79 -56.15
CA SER A 728 -33.44 18.82 -56.97
C SER A 728 -31.93 18.90 -56.76
N GLU A 729 -31.30 17.72 -56.71
CA GLU A 729 -29.85 17.57 -56.73
C GLU A 729 -29.34 17.64 -58.17
N LEU A 730 -28.30 18.44 -58.39
CA LEU A 730 -27.65 18.67 -59.68
C LEU A 730 -26.15 18.35 -59.55
N GLN A 731 -25.67 17.35 -60.27
CA GLN A 731 -24.24 17.02 -60.33
C GLN A 731 -23.68 17.24 -61.73
N ILE A 732 -22.66 18.11 -61.81
CA ILE A 732 -21.92 18.46 -63.02
C ILE A 732 -20.47 17.99 -62.80
N LYS A 733 -19.91 17.26 -63.76
CA LYS A 733 -18.52 16.78 -63.70
C LYS A 733 -17.64 17.59 -64.63
N PHE A 734 -16.47 17.99 -64.19
CA PHE A 734 -15.46 18.65 -65.01
C PHE A 734 -14.26 17.72 -65.22
N PRO A 735 -13.70 17.62 -66.44
CA PRO A 735 -12.57 16.74 -66.76
C PRO A 735 -11.23 17.37 -66.32
N ILE A 736 -11.10 17.70 -65.03
CA ILE A 736 -9.90 18.27 -64.41
C ILE A 736 -9.44 17.41 -63.23
N PRO A 737 -8.14 17.44 -62.87
CA PRO A 737 -7.66 16.85 -61.62
C PRO A 737 -8.42 17.42 -60.41
N PHE A 738 -8.78 16.56 -59.46
CA PHE A 738 -9.37 16.98 -58.21
C PHE A 738 -8.27 17.41 -57.22
N ASP A 739 -8.39 18.62 -56.69
CA ASP A 739 -7.56 19.14 -55.60
C ASP A 739 -8.48 19.55 -54.43
N VAL A 740 -8.15 19.08 -53.22
CA VAL A 740 -8.99 19.25 -52.03
C VAL A 740 -9.09 20.72 -51.56
N ASN A 741 -8.09 21.54 -51.87
CA ASN A 741 -8.02 22.94 -51.44
C ASN A 741 -8.73 23.86 -52.44
N THR A 742 -8.65 23.59 -53.74
CA THR A 742 -9.31 24.43 -54.77
C THR A 742 -10.72 23.96 -55.15
N ALA A 743 -11.10 22.70 -54.89
CA ALA A 743 -12.43 22.20 -55.20
C ALA A 743 -13.59 23.01 -54.58
N PRO A 744 -13.52 23.48 -53.31
CA PRO A 744 -14.57 24.34 -52.74
C PRO A 744 -14.75 25.65 -53.53
N LEU A 745 -13.65 26.34 -53.86
CA LEU A 745 -13.68 27.58 -54.64
C LEU A 745 -14.31 27.38 -56.04
N TYR A 746 -14.03 26.24 -56.69
CA TYR A 746 -14.62 25.91 -57.98
C TYR A 746 -16.11 25.55 -57.87
N ALA A 747 -16.52 24.87 -56.78
CA ALA A 747 -17.93 24.60 -56.49
C ALA A 747 -18.72 25.89 -56.21
N ILE A 748 -18.14 26.82 -55.44
CA ILE A 748 -18.69 28.17 -55.22
C ILE A 748 -18.91 28.88 -56.57
N LYS A 749 -17.93 28.86 -57.48
CA LYS A 749 -18.03 29.52 -58.79
C LYS A 749 -19.21 29.00 -59.62
N VAL A 750 -19.44 27.69 -59.64
CA VAL A 750 -20.59 27.07 -60.32
C VAL A 750 -21.91 27.39 -59.60
N ARG A 751 -21.92 27.39 -58.25
CA ARG A 751 -23.09 27.82 -57.45
C ARG A 751 -23.45 29.28 -57.70
N ASN A 752 -22.47 30.18 -57.82
CA ASN A 752 -22.69 31.60 -58.10
C ASN A 752 -23.29 31.81 -59.51
N PHE A 753 -22.79 31.10 -60.51
CA PHE A 753 -23.37 31.10 -61.86
C PHE A 753 -24.83 30.63 -61.88
N LEU A 754 -25.16 29.56 -61.15
CA LEU A 754 -26.54 29.08 -60.98
C LEU A 754 -27.42 30.06 -60.16
N SER A 755 -26.82 30.83 -59.26
CA SER A 755 -27.54 31.76 -58.37
C SER A 755 -28.09 33.00 -59.08
N ASP A 756 -27.73 33.25 -60.34
CA ASP A 756 -28.34 34.31 -61.15
C ASP A 756 -29.66 33.88 -61.82
N TRP A 757 -30.01 32.59 -61.78
CA TRP A 757 -31.14 32.05 -62.54
C TRP A 757 -32.48 32.31 -61.85
N PHE A 758 -33.49 32.67 -62.65
CA PHE A 758 -34.81 33.02 -62.14
C PHE A 758 -35.58 31.77 -61.65
N GLY A 759 -36.32 31.92 -60.56
CA GLY A 759 -37.20 30.86 -60.05
C GLY A 759 -36.50 29.77 -59.24
N ILE A 760 -35.20 29.91 -58.91
CA ILE A 760 -34.46 29.00 -58.02
C ILE A 760 -33.63 29.73 -56.95
N VAL A 761 -33.23 28.99 -55.93
CA VAL A 761 -32.17 29.30 -54.96
C VAL A 761 -31.30 28.06 -54.78
N VAL A 762 -29.99 28.24 -54.89
CA VAL A 762 -29.02 27.16 -54.63
C VAL A 762 -28.75 27.11 -53.12
N THR A 763 -29.17 26.05 -52.44
CA THR A 763 -29.08 25.92 -50.98
C THR A 763 -27.76 25.30 -50.53
N SER A 764 -27.15 24.43 -51.35
CA SER A 764 -25.79 23.90 -51.15
C SER A 764 -25.10 23.64 -52.49
N HIS A 765 -23.84 23.21 -52.48
CA HIS A 765 -23.04 23.02 -53.71
C HIS A 765 -23.63 22.06 -54.75
N SER A 766 -24.60 21.21 -54.38
CA SER A 766 -25.29 20.30 -55.31
C SER A 766 -26.83 20.41 -55.28
N TYR A 767 -27.44 21.28 -54.46
CA TYR A 767 -28.91 21.34 -54.33
C TYR A 767 -29.47 22.71 -54.68
N MET A 768 -30.56 22.71 -55.46
CA MET A 768 -31.35 23.90 -55.77
C MET A 768 -32.85 23.69 -55.48
N GLU A 769 -33.51 24.76 -55.04
CA GLU A 769 -34.90 24.76 -54.62
C GLU A 769 -35.65 25.99 -55.15
N GLY A 770 -36.91 25.82 -55.53
CA GLY A 770 -37.69 26.93 -56.10
C GLY A 770 -39.12 26.53 -56.46
N THR A 771 -39.71 27.29 -57.37
CA THR A 771 -40.99 26.91 -57.98
C THR A 771 -40.78 25.71 -58.90
N THR A 772 -41.85 24.96 -59.17
CA THR A 772 -41.79 23.79 -60.06
C THR A 772 -41.20 24.16 -61.42
N ASP A 773 -41.77 25.19 -62.06
CA ASP A 773 -41.32 25.72 -63.36
C ASP A 773 -39.87 26.25 -63.32
N GLY A 774 -39.45 26.87 -62.21
CA GLY A 774 -38.11 27.42 -62.06
C GLY A 774 -37.03 26.35 -61.99
N VAL A 775 -37.26 25.29 -61.21
CA VAL A 775 -36.35 24.15 -61.10
C VAL A 775 -36.26 23.37 -62.41
N ASP A 776 -37.38 23.14 -63.10
CA ASP A 776 -37.36 22.46 -64.40
C ASP A 776 -36.67 23.32 -65.49
N SER A 777 -36.96 24.62 -65.55
CA SER A 777 -36.26 25.55 -66.43
C SER A 777 -34.75 25.59 -66.16
N ALA A 778 -34.33 25.50 -64.90
CA ALA A 778 -32.91 25.42 -64.54
C ALA A 778 -32.26 24.11 -65.04
N ILE A 779 -32.92 22.97 -64.90
CA ILE A 779 -32.42 21.68 -65.41
C ILE A 779 -32.25 21.74 -66.93
N ASP A 780 -33.25 22.23 -67.65
CA ASP A 780 -33.22 22.34 -69.11
C ASP A 780 -32.17 23.35 -69.58
N ASN A 781 -32.06 24.50 -68.92
CA ASN A 781 -31.02 25.49 -69.20
C ASN A 781 -29.62 24.88 -69.00
N MET A 782 -29.36 24.17 -67.89
CA MET A 782 -28.05 23.55 -67.63
C MET A 782 -27.74 22.45 -68.67
N CYS A 783 -28.73 21.64 -69.04
CA CYS A 783 -28.60 20.69 -70.13
C CYS A 783 -28.22 21.40 -71.46
N GLY A 784 -28.85 22.54 -71.75
CA GLY A 784 -28.52 23.41 -72.88
C GLY A 784 -27.12 24.06 -72.80
N PHE A 785 -26.66 24.44 -71.61
CA PHE A 785 -25.31 24.98 -71.43
C PHE A 785 -24.22 23.92 -71.70
N ILE A 786 -24.47 22.68 -71.27
CA ILE A 786 -23.60 21.52 -71.53
C ILE A 786 -23.62 21.14 -73.03
N SER A 787 -24.79 21.10 -73.66
CA SER A 787 -24.93 20.75 -75.09
C SER A 787 -24.23 21.75 -76.02
N ASN A 788 -24.29 23.03 -75.69
CA ASN A 788 -23.63 24.11 -76.43
C ASN A 788 -22.11 24.21 -76.14
N GLY A 789 -21.55 23.33 -75.30
CA GLY A 789 -20.10 23.29 -75.02
C GLY A 789 -19.59 24.47 -74.19
N THR A 790 -20.43 25.05 -73.33
CA THR A 790 -20.09 26.25 -72.56
C THR A 790 -19.00 25.97 -71.54
N THR A 791 -17.93 26.78 -71.52
CA THR A 791 -16.77 26.58 -70.65
C THR A 791 -16.82 27.41 -69.37
N PHE A 792 -16.42 26.83 -68.26
CA PHE A 792 -16.12 27.53 -67.00
C PHE A 792 -14.62 27.79 -66.90
N THR A 793 -14.21 28.98 -66.44
CA THR A 793 -12.79 29.31 -66.25
C THR A 793 -12.34 28.97 -64.83
N PHE A 794 -11.50 27.95 -64.68
CA PHE A 794 -10.90 27.52 -63.42
C PHE A 794 -9.38 27.68 -63.49
N GLY A 795 -8.78 28.43 -62.54
CA GLY A 795 -7.33 28.68 -62.54
C GLY A 795 -6.79 29.28 -63.85
N GLY A 796 -7.55 30.20 -64.46
CA GLY A 796 -7.23 30.79 -65.77
C GLY A 796 -7.47 29.88 -67.00
N SER A 797 -7.85 28.61 -66.81
CA SER A 797 -8.11 27.65 -67.89
C SER A 797 -9.60 27.50 -68.16
N ALA A 798 -10.03 27.65 -69.42
CA ALA A 798 -11.40 27.42 -69.84
C ALA A 798 -11.67 25.91 -70.02
N VAL A 799 -12.62 25.37 -69.24
CA VAL A 799 -12.93 23.94 -69.15
C VAL A 799 -14.41 23.71 -69.46
N ALA A 800 -14.71 22.88 -70.46
CA ALA A 800 -16.07 22.42 -70.72
C ALA A 800 -16.47 21.34 -69.69
N PRO A 801 -17.73 21.32 -69.21
CA PRO A 801 -18.24 20.22 -68.42
C PRO A 801 -18.32 18.93 -69.24
N SER A 802 -18.34 17.80 -68.54
CA SER A 802 -18.66 16.48 -69.09
C SER A 802 -20.02 16.52 -69.82
N PRO A 803 -20.22 15.78 -70.94
CA PRO A 803 -21.48 15.75 -71.70
C PRO A 803 -22.65 15.04 -70.98
N TYR A 804 -22.52 14.84 -69.67
CA TYR A 804 -23.48 14.17 -68.81
C TYR A 804 -23.83 15.09 -67.63
N LEU A 805 -25.11 15.44 -67.54
CA LEU A 805 -25.69 16.06 -66.35
C LEU A 805 -26.34 14.95 -65.52
N THR A 806 -26.20 14.98 -64.19
CA THR A 806 -26.97 14.06 -63.32
C THR A 806 -27.94 14.86 -62.48
N VAL A 807 -29.23 14.51 -62.56
CA VAL A 807 -30.32 15.16 -61.81
C VAL A 807 -31.00 14.11 -60.94
N ASN A 808 -31.00 14.29 -59.62
CA ASN A 808 -31.56 13.32 -58.65
C ASN A 808 -31.09 11.87 -58.93
N GLY A 809 -29.80 11.68 -59.22
CA GLY A 809 -29.20 10.39 -59.57
C GLY A 809 -29.46 9.85 -60.99
N ARG A 810 -30.30 10.51 -61.82
CA ARG A 810 -30.55 10.11 -63.22
C ARG A 810 -29.64 10.86 -64.18
N GLN A 811 -29.07 10.16 -65.16
CA GLN A 811 -28.22 10.77 -66.18
C GLN A 811 -29.04 11.36 -67.33
N TYR A 812 -28.69 12.57 -67.73
CA TYR A 812 -29.17 13.32 -68.89
C TYR A 812 -27.99 13.50 -69.83
N TYR A 813 -28.18 13.28 -71.13
CA TYR A 813 -27.12 13.34 -72.13
C TYR A 813 -27.21 14.64 -72.93
N GLY A 814 -26.10 15.37 -73.06
CA GLY A 814 -26.01 16.73 -73.62
C GLY A 814 -26.33 16.90 -75.11
N VAL A 815 -27.14 16.05 -75.72
CA VAL A 815 -27.80 16.29 -77.03
C VAL A 815 -29.29 15.94 -77.03
N SER A 816 -29.82 15.42 -75.91
CA SER A 816 -31.25 15.17 -75.71
C SER A 816 -31.59 15.48 -74.25
N CYS A 817 -32.22 16.64 -74.00
CA CYS A 817 -32.61 17.06 -72.65
C CYS A 817 -33.84 16.29 -72.17
N GLY A 818 -33.56 15.08 -71.71
CA GLY A 818 -34.46 14.15 -71.04
C GLY A 818 -33.61 13.11 -70.30
N PRO A 819 -34.20 12.33 -69.37
CA PRO A 819 -33.49 11.21 -68.77
C PRO A 819 -33.07 10.24 -69.88
N VAL A 820 -31.86 9.68 -69.78
CA VAL A 820 -31.46 8.54 -70.60
C VAL A 820 -32.18 7.31 -70.08
N ASP A 821 -33.45 7.15 -70.47
CA ASP A 821 -34.13 5.88 -70.37
C ASP A 821 -33.35 4.87 -71.23
N LYS A 822 -32.90 3.79 -70.60
CA LYS A 822 -32.22 2.68 -71.29
C LYS A 822 -33.26 1.90 -72.07
N ASP A 823 -33.55 2.35 -73.29
CA ASP A 823 -34.46 1.62 -74.18
C ASP A 823 -33.91 0.23 -74.56
N ASP A 824 -34.86 -0.69 -74.66
CA ASP A 824 -34.80 -2.02 -75.26
C ASP A 824 -33.78 -3.04 -74.72
N GLY A 825 -34.14 -3.57 -73.56
CA GLY A 825 -33.76 -4.93 -73.17
C GLY A 825 -34.24 -6.00 -74.17
N LEU A 826 -33.43 -7.04 -74.33
CA LEU A 826 -33.57 -8.09 -75.36
C LEU A 826 -34.98 -8.73 -75.44
N HIS A 827 -35.56 -8.77 -76.65
CA HIS A 827 -36.91 -9.27 -76.90
C HIS A 827 -37.17 -10.67 -76.29
N PRO A 828 -38.29 -10.92 -75.56
CA PRO A 828 -38.53 -12.16 -74.81
C PRO A 828 -38.41 -13.47 -75.61
N GLY A 829 -38.70 -13.43 -76.91
CA GLY A 829 -38.53 -14.59 -77.80
C GLY A 829 -37.07 -15.06 -77.95
N ILE A 830 -36.09 -14.17 -77.81
CA ILE A 830 -34.66 -14.51 -77.89
C ILE A 830 -34.21 -15.17 -76.58
N ILE A 831 -34.71 -14.70 -75.43
CA ILE A 831 -34.45 -15.30 -74.11
C ILE A 831 -35.00 -16.74 -74.07
N ALA A 832 -36.22 -16.96 -74.58
CA ALA A 832 -36.81 -18.31 -74.68
C ALA A 832 -35.96 -19.25 -75.56
N ALA A 833 -35.47 -18.78 -76.71
CA ALA A 833 -34.61 -19.57 -77.59
C ALA A 833 -33.28 -19.99 -76.94
N ILE A 834 -32.64 -19.08 -76.20
CA ILE A 834 -31.38 -19.33 -75.48
C ILE A 834 -31.61 -20.34 -74.33
N VAL A 835 -32.69 -20.19 -73.55
CA VAL A 835 -33.02 -21.15 -72.48
C VAL A 835 -33.29 -22.55 -73.02
N ILE A 836 -34.03 -22.68 -74.13
CA ILE A 836 -34.27 -23.99 -74.77
C ILE A 836 -32.97 -24.62 -75.26
N ALA A 837 -32.08 -23.85 -75.89
CA ALA A 837 -30.78 -24.33 -76.34
C ALA A 837 -29.91 -24.84 -75.18
N CYS A 838 -29.87 -24.10 -74.06
CA CYS A 838 -29.15 -24.50 -72.86
C CYS A 838 -29.72 -25.77 -72.21
N VAL A 839 -31.05 -25.92 -72.13
CA VAL A 839 -31.70 -27.13 -71.57
C VAL A 839 -31.39 -28.37 -72.41
N VAL A 840 -31.38 -28.26 -73.74
CA VAL A 840 -31.01 -29.37 -74.64
C VAL A 840 -29.54 -29.76 -74.47
N LEU A 841 -28.64 -28.79 -74.32
CA LEU A 841 -27.21 -29.01 -74.05
C LEU A 841 -26.97 -29.70 -72.70
N ILE A 842 -27.70 -29.29 -71.65
CA ILE A 842 -27.63 -29.90 -70.32
C ILE A 842 -28.17 -31.33 -70.35
N LEU A 843 -29.28 -31.59 -71.04
CA LEU A 843 -29.82 -32.95 -71.20
C LEU A 843 -28.83 -33.88 -71.93
N LEU A 844 -28.16 -33.41 -72.99
CA LEU A 844 -27.11 -34.16 -73.68
C LEU A 844 -25.92 -34.46 -72.75
N LEU A 845 -25.47 -33.48 -71.96
CA LEU A 845 -24.41 -33.68 -70.96
C LEU A 845 -24.80 -34.68 -69.88
N VAL A 846 -26.04 -34.63 -69.39
CA VAL A 846 -26.57 -35.59 -68.40
C VAL A 846 -26.64 -37.01 -68.98
N VAL A 847 -27.05 -37.18 -70.24
CA VAL A 847 -27.05 -38.49 -70.91
C VAL A 847 -25.63 -39.03 -71.06
N VAL A 848 -24.64 -38.19 -71.41
CA VAL A 848 -23.22 -38.59 -71.49
C VAL A 848 -22.63 -38.94 -70.11
N LEU A 849 -22.99 -38.20 -69.06
CA LEU A 849 -22.60 -38.48 -67.68
C LEU A 849 -23.22 -39.80 -67.16
N LEU A 850 -24.51 -40.02 -67.40
CA LEU A 850 -25.20 -41.27 -67.03
C LEU A 850 -24.67 -42.48 -67.82
N TRP A 851 -24.21 -42.27 -69.06
CA TRP A 851 -23.51 -43.31 -69.83
C TRP A 851 -22.13 -43.62 -69.22
N LYS A 852 -21.33 -42.59 -68.86
CA LYS A 852 -20.03 -42.79 -68.20
C LYS A 852 -20.11 -43.37 -66.79
N LEU A 853 -21.20 -43.15 -66.05
CA LEU A 853 -21.38 -43.64 -64.68
C LEU A 853 -21.92 -45.07 -64.57
N LYS A 854 -22.31 -45.71 -65.69
CA LYS A 854 -22.93 -47.04 -65.70
C LYS A 854 -21.97 -48.20 -66.03
N VAL A 855 -20.69 -47.94 -66.29
CA VAL A 855 -19.69 -48.98 -66.62
C VAL A 855 -18.48 -48.94 -65.67
N TYR A 856 -18.54 -49.80 -64.66
CA TYR A 856 -17.46 -50.29 -63.76
C TYR A 856 -16.92 -49.38 -62.62
N PRO A 857 -16.51 -49.94 -61.44
CA PRO A 857 -16.71 -49.22 -60.17
C PRO A 857 -15.59 -49.28 -59.07
N ARG A 858 -15.86 -48.52 -57.98
CA ARG A 858 -15.54 -48.74 -56.53
C ARG A 858 -14.23 -48.24 -55.86
N THR A 859 -14.42 -47.94 -54.55
CA THR A 859 -13.47 -47.68 -53.43
C THR A 859 -12.95 -46.23 -53.28
N LYS A 860 -12.75 -45.63 -52.08
CA LYS A 860 -13.00 -46.01 -50.65
C LYS A 860 -12.83 -44.78 -49.69
N THR A 861 -13.65 -44.65 -48.61
CA THR A 861 -13.39 -44.07 -47.21
C THR A 861 -12.62 -42.74 -47.00
N TYR A 862 -12.75 -41.93 -45.93
CA TYR A 862 -13.21 -42.11 -44.52
C TYR A 862 -13.77 -40.79 -43.87
N ASP A 863 -13.99 -40.78 -42.55
CA ASP A 863 -14.83 -39.88 -41.70
C ASP A 863 -14.06 -39.24 -40.49
N THR A 864 -14.61 -38.23 -39.76
CA THR A 864 -14.57 -38.08 -38.26
C THR A 864 -15.14 -36.76 -37.64
N ASN A 865 -16.29 -36.88 -36.94
CA ASN A 865 -16.65 -36.43 -35.56
C ASN A 865 -16.38 -35.02 -34.95
N ASN A 866 -17.41 -34.16 -34.93
CA ASN A 866 -18.37 -33.87 -33.82
C ASN A 866 -17.96 -33.92 -32.31
N SER A 867 -18.40 -32.90 -31.51
CA SER A 867 -18.73 -33.03 -30.07
C SER A 867 -19.67 -31.94 -29.52
N LYS A 868 -20.65 -32.31 -28.67
CA LYS A 868 -21.59 -31.45 -27.89
C LYS A 868 -21.67 -31.98 -26.46
N TYR A 869 -21.96 -31.16 -25.44
CA TYR A 869 -22.69 -31.59 -24.23
C TYR A 869 -23.41 -30.43 -23.50
N VAL A 870 -24.25 -30.76 -22.52
CA VAL A 870 -25.29 -29.92 -21.89
C VAL A 870 -25.22 -30.01 -20.36
N GLY A 871 -25.52 -28.93 -19.64
CA GLY A 871 -25.83 -28.92 -18.21
C GLY A 871 -26.29 -27.54 -17.74
N GLY A 872 -27.27 -27.47 -16.82
CA GLY A 872 -27.78 -26.20 -16.30
C GLY A 872 -28.32 -26.32 -14.88
N ARG A 873 -28.24 -25.21 -14.13
CA ARG A 873 -28.89 -25.01 -12.82
C ARG A 873 -29.23 -23.52 -12.66
N SER A 874 -30.13 -23.22 -11.73
CA SER A 874 -30.72 -21.89 -11.51
C SER A 874 -30.17 -21.29 -10.23
N ASP A 875 -29.54 -20.12 -10.32
CA ASP A 875 -29.11 -19.32 -9.18
C ASP A 875 -29.97 -18.05 -9.10
N THR A 876 -30.49 -17.74 -7.91
CA THR A 876 -31.31 -16.54 -7.64
C THR A 876 -30.48 -15.47 -6.92
N ILE A 877 -30.78 -14.20 -7.20
CA ILE A 877 -29.99 -13.03 -6.80
C ILE A 877 -29.85 -12.83 -5.27
N GLU A 878 -30.65 -13.51 -4.45
CA GLU A 878 -30.63 -13.38 -2.98
C GLU A 878 -29.44 -14.08 -2.30
N ASP A 879 -28.80 -15.07 -2.94
CA ASP A 879 -27.62 -15.77 -2.38
C ASP A 879 -26.29 -15.00 -2.52
N ILE A 880 -26.29 -13.86 -3.20
CA ILE A 880 -25.07 -13.07 -3.48
C ILE A 880 -24.76 -12.06 -2.35
N LEU A 881 -25.74 -11.72 -1.51
CA LEU A 881 -25.63 -10.61 -0.52
C LEU A 881 -25.10 -11.00 0.87
N PHE A 882 -24.64 -12.25 1.08
CA PHE A 882 -24.12 -12.72 2.37
C PHE A 882 -22.73 -13.38 2.30
N ARG A 883 -21.91 -13.08 1.27
CA ARG A 883 -20.56 -13.65 1.10
C ARG A 883 -19.42 -12.65 0.91
N GLU A 884 -19.66 -11.37 1.13
CA GLU A 884 -18.62 -10.33 1.15
C GLU A 884 -18.72 -9.52 2.45
N ASP A 885 -18.07 -10.02 3.51
CA ASP A 885 -17.46 -9.23 4.60
C ASP A 885 -16.73 -10.14 5.60
N THR A 886 -15.71 -10.86 5.12
CA THR A 886 -14.64 -11.38 5.98
C THR A 886 -13.30 -10.95 5.39
N PHE A 887 -12.65 -9.99 6.05
CA PHE A 887 -11.34 -9.49 5.65
C PHE A 887 -10.29 -10.60 5.81
N VAL A 888 -9.91 -11.21 4.69
CA VAL A 888 -8.68 -12.01 4.60
C VAL A 888 -7.57 -11.13 4.00
N SER A 889 -6.44 -11.13 4.69
CA SER A 889 -5.20 -10.40 4.38
C SER A 889 -4.83 -10.34 2.89
N LEU A 890 -4.31 -9.17 2.50
CA LEU A 890 -3.70 -8.90 1.20
C LEU A 890 -2.52 -9.84 0.92
N LYS A 891 -2.78 -10.97 0.24
CA LYS A 891 -1.77 -11.64 -0.58
C LYS A 891 -1.99 -11.32 -2.05
N SER A 892 -0.97 -10.72 -2.65
CA SER A 892 -0.93 -10.31 -4.06
C SER A 892 -1.29 -11.45 -5.02
N ARG A 893 -2.10 -11.15 -6.04
CA ARG A 893 -2.37 -12.05 -7.17
C ARG A 893 -1.09 -12.40 -7.94
N GLY A 894 -0.52 -13.57 -7.67
CA GLY A 894 0.51 -14.19 -8.52
C GLY A 894 -0.11 -14.89 -9.73
N SER A 895 0.18 -14.42 -10.95
CA SER A 895 -0.22 -15.09 -12.19
C SER A 895 0.65 -16.33 -12.44
N ALA A 896 0.03 -17.44 -12.85
CA ALA A 896 0.74 -18.68 -13.17
C ALA A 896 0.81 -18.90 -14.70
N ASN A 897 2.03 -19.06 -15.24
CA ASN A 897 2.44 -20.18 -16.12
C ASN A 897 3.71 -19.87 -16.94
N THR A 898 4.82 -20.55 -16.67
CA THR A 898 5.61 -21.36 -17.65
C THR A 898 6.80 -22.07 -16.94
N PRO A 899 7.37 -23.19 -17.48
CA PRO A 899 8.02 -24.21 -16.62
C PRO A 899 9.54 -24.43 -16.80
N LEU A 900 10.21 -24.74 -15.67
CA LEU A 900 11.37 -25.64 -15.42
C LEU A 900 12.63 -25.59 -16.33
N PRO A 901 13.85 -25.63 -15.75
CA PRO A 901 14.50 -26.92 -15.44
C PRO A 901 15.30 -26.97 -14.10
N PRO A 902 15.77 -28.16 -13.64
CA PRO A 902 16.23 -28.37 -12.27
C PRO A 902 17.75 -28.28 -12.08
N VAL A 903 18.21 -27.91 -10.88
CA VAL A 903 19.58 -28.17 -10.41
C VAL A 903 19.56 -28.70 -8.97
N THR A 904 20.17 -29.88 -8.80
CA THR A 904 20.40 -30.54 -7.52
C THR A 904 21.57 -29.92 -6.75
N THR A 905 21.43 -29.72 -5.44
CA THR A 905 22.49 -30.05 -4.47
C THR A 905 21.91 -30.17 -3.06
N SER A 906 22.20 -31.27 -2.39
CA SER A 906 21.86 -31.52 -0.99
C SER A 906 23.03 -31.15 -0.07
N ALA A 907 22.73 -30.42 1.00
CA ALA A 907 23.60 -30.28 2.17
C ALA A 907 22.75 -30.07 3.43
N PRO A 908 22.99 -30.77 4.54
CA PRO A 908 22.22 -30.62 5.76
C PRO A 908 22.81 -29.52 6.65
N ILE A 909 21.96 -28.63 7.18
CA ILE A 909 22.33 -27.73 8.29
C ILE A 909 21.55 -28.19 9.52
N ARG A 910 22.26 -28.36 10.64
CA ARG A 910 21.66 -28.77 11.92
C ARG A 910 21.20 -27.54 12.69
N LEU A 911 19.91 -27.44 12.97
CA LEU A 911 19.41 -26.61 14.06
C LEU A 911 19.84 -27.22 15.40
N TRP A 912 20.33 -26.38 16.31
CA TRP A 912 20.71 -26.76 17.66
C TRP A 912 19.47 -26.67 18.55
N SER A 913 18.82 -27.80 18.82
CA SER A 913 17.77 -27.86 19.85
C SER A 913 18.40 -27.75 21.25
N PRO A 914 17.84 -26.95 22.17
CA PRO A 914 18.21 -27.01 23.57
C PRO A 914 17.69 -28.33 24.16
N ARG A 915 18.58 -29.31 24.31
CA ARG A 915 18.34 -30.46 25.19
C ARG A 915 19.03 -30.20 26.53
N GLY A 916 18.27 -29.71 27.50
CA GLY A 916 18.59 -29.93 28.90
C GLY A 916 18.30 -31.39 29.26
N ASP A 917 19.22 -32.04 29.98
CA ASP A 917 19.07 -33.45 30.36
C ASP A 917 18.00 -33.62 31.46
N ILE A 918 16.98 -34.44 31.19
CA ILE A 918 16.01 -34.87 32.20
C ILE A 918 16.54 -36.13 32.90
N PRO A 919 16.65 -36.17 34.24
CA PRO A 919 17.12 -37.34 34.97
C PRO A 919 16.08 -38.47 34.93
N THR A 920 16.46 -39.64 34.40
CA THR A 920 15.57 -40.81 34.28
C THR A 920 15.57 -41.66 35.55
N LEU A 921 14.38 -41.93 36.11
CA LEU A 921 14.18 -42.93 37.16
C LEU A 921 14.35 -44.36 36.62
N PRO A 922 14.79 -45.35 37.44
CA PRO A 922 15.28 -46.62 36.93
C PRO A 922 14.17 -47.63 36.65
N ARG A 923 14.20 -48.29 35.49
CA ARG A 923 13.43 -49.54 35.26
C ARG A 923 14.23 -50.78 35.67
N THR A 924 13.50 -51.77 36.18
CA THR A 924 14.01 -53.07 36.63
C THR A 924 14.52 -53.95 35.48
N PRO A 925 15.50 -54.86 35.72
CA PRO A 925 16.13 -55.64 34.66
C PRO A 925 15.48 -57.03 34.44
N GLU A 926 15.30 -57.41 33.17
CA GLU A 926 15.13 -58.81 32.76
C GLU A 926 16.41 -59.38 32.10
N PRO A 927 16.62 -60.71 32.12
CA PRO A 927 17.97 -61.27 32.09
C PRO A 927 18.51 -61.64 30.69
N GLY A 928 19.80 -61.37 30.50
CA GLY A 928 20.49 -61.44 29.22
C GLY A 928 20.76 -62.83 28.61
N LYS A 929 21.35 -62.78 27.40
CA LYS A 929 22.01 -63.91 26.73
C LYS A 929 23.40 -63.49 26.20
N PRO A 930 24.34 -64.44 26.02
CA PRO A 930 25.77 -64.15 26.19
C PRO A 930 26.52 -63.68 24.93
N ARG A 931 27.61 -62.95 25.19
CA ARG A 931 28.59 -62.43 24.23
C ARG A 931 29.63 -63.51 23.83
N PRO A 932 30.07 -63.59 22.55
CA PRO A 932 31.31 -64.25 22.16
C PRO A 932 32.57 -63.37 22.34
N VAL A 933 33.61 -64.04 22.82
CA VAL A 933 34.95 -63.61 23.27
C VAL A 933 35.75 -62.70 22.31
N THR A 934 36.58 -61.84 22.92
CA THR A 934 37.69 -61.02 22.36
C THR A 934 38.78 -61.88 21.65
N PRO A 935 39.76 -61.28 20.92
CA PRO A 935 41.06 -61.01 21.59
C PRO A 935 41.93 -59.84 21.07
N VAL A 936 42.57 -59.19 22.06
CA VAL A 936 44.00 -58.78 22.10
C VAL A 936 44.49 -57.53 21.33
N ASP A 937 45.18 -56.71 22.12
CA ASP A 937 46.00 -55.53 21.83
C ASP A 937 47.46 -55.86 22.25
N PRO A 938 48.52 -55.44 21.52
CA PRO A 938 49.90 -55.66 21.95
C PRO A 938 50.59 -54.36 22.44
N GLU A 939 50.78 -54.33 23.76
CA GLU A 939 51.92 -53.77 24.51
C GLU A 939 52.76 -52.61 23.93
N THR A 940 52.97 -51.58 24.74
CA THR A 940 54.36 -51.28 25.17
C THR A 940 54.41 -50.62 26.56
N GLN A 941 55.25 -51.17 27.44
CA GLN A 941 55.54 -50.62 28.76
C GLN A 941 56.72 -49.65 28.70
N SER A 942 56.77 -48.64 29.59
CA SER A 942 57.89 -48.53 30.56
C SER A 942 57.73 -47.36 31.55
N ASN A 943 57.83 -47.68 32.84
CA ASN A 943 58.40 -46.93 33.99
C ASN A 943 57.88 -45.51 34.31
N GLU A 944 57.28 -45.25 35.48
CA GLU A 944 57.89 -45.17 36.83
C GLU A 944 59.11 -44.23 36.90
N ARG A 945 59.27 -43.30 37.87
CA ARG A 945 58.57 -42.97 39.14
C ARG A 945 59.02 -41.57 39.59
N LEU A 946 58.23 -40.86 40.41
CA LEU A 946 58.75 -39.86 41.36
C LEU A 946 57.81 -39.72 42.58
N SER A 947 58.39 -39.57 43.77
CA SER A 947 57.68 -39.69 45.06
C SER A 947 57.87 -38.49 45.99
N PHE A 948 56.87 -38.27 46.86
CA PHE A 948 56.71 -37.19 47.85
C PHE A 948 57.86 -36.98 48.86
N SER A 949 58.02 -35.74 49.35
CA SER A 949 57.68 -35.31 50.74
C SER A 949 58.46 -34.08 51.27
N GLY A 950 57.85 -33.27 52.16
CA GLY A 950 58.58 -32.49 53.20
C GLY A 950 58.21 -30.98 53.41
N PRO A 951 57.89 -30.47 54.63
CA PRO A 951 57.28 -29.11 54.81
C PRO A 951 57.96 -28.09 55.77
N LYS A 952 57.70 -26.75 55.55
CA LYS A 952 57.68 -25.54 56.47
C LYS A 952 58.93 -25.21 57.36
N PRO A 953 59.20 -23.98 57.93
CA PRO A 953 58.26 -22.96 58.49
C PRO A 953 58.64 -21.41 58.62
N ILE A 954 57.68 -20.56 59.09
CA ILE A 954 57.75 -19.34 60.00
C ILE A 954 58.35 -17.93 59.58
N GLN A 955 57.80 -16.83 60.17
CA GLN A 955 57.97 -15.34 59.99
C GLN A 955 59.02 -14.67 60.96
N PRO A 956 59.08 -13.34 61.35
CA PRO A 956 58.41 -12.03 61.00
C PRO A 956 59.38 -10.76 60.93
N PRO A 957 59.11 -9.50 61.42
CA PRO A 957 58.27 -8.35 60.94
C PRO A 957 58.95 -6.94 60.85
N LEU A 958 58.22 -5.86 60.43
CA LEU A 958 58.23 -4.39 60.82
C LEU A 958 57.61 -3.51 59.68
N GLY A 959 56.95 -2.34 59.86
CA GLY A 959 56.62 -1.46 61.02
C GLY A 959 55.51 -0.40 60.70
N GLU A 960 55.25 0.57 61.59
CA GLU A 960 53.97 1.35 61.71
C GLU A 960 54.02 2.88 61.39
N ASN A 961 52.81 3.52 61.44
CA ASN A 961 52.43 4.93 61.78
C ASN A 961 51.95 5.86 60.63
N GLY A 962 50.86 6.66 60.76
CA GLY A 962 49.94 6.86 61.91
C GLY A 962 48.67 7.71 61.61
N ARG A 963 47.81 7.91 62.64
CA ARG A 963 46.57 8.75 62.72
C ARG A 963 46.88 10.10 63.45
N PRO A 964 45.95 11.04 63.82
CA PRO A 964 44.47 11.23 63.64
C PRO A 964 44.18 12.65 63.00
N PRO A 965 43.22 13.55 63.37
CA PRO A 965 41.96 13.51 64.16
C PRO A 965 40.71 14.33 63.68
N TRP A 966 39.51 13.70 63.81
CA TRP A 966 38.23 14.23 64.37
C TRP A 966 37.50 15.54 63.90
N ARG A 967 36.15 15.38 63.78
CA ARG A 967 35.02 16.35 63.95
C ARG A 967 34.74 17.36 62.82
N ASN A 968 33.49 17.75 62.56
CA ASN A 968 32.19 17.42 63.21
C ASN A 968 31.27 16.61 62.29
#